data_AF-A0A849TS80-F1
#
_entry.id   AF-A0A849TS80-F1
#
_cell.length_a   1.000
_cell.length_b   1.000
_cell.length_c   1.000
_cell.angle_alpha   90.00
_cell.angle_beta   90.00
_cell.angle_gamma   90.00
#
_symmetry.space_group_name_H-M   'P 1'
#
loop_
_entity.id
_entity.type
_entity.pdbx_description
1 polymer ?
#
loop_
_entity_poly.entity_id
_entity_poly.type
_entity_poly.pdbx_seq_one_letter_code
_entity_poly.pdbx_strand_id
1 'polypeptide(L)'
;MKRAHVSLGLVILSVLSTSTIQALTGDGTIPRVVNPPATSDLTNLPGDLRAVPVPGPGDQALTEYVKDKQTAIALGKALFWDMQIGSDGVQACASCHFRAGADPRSKNQLSPGLKHVPQQDLTFKTGGPNYQLTGSEFPLTRLAIAGQRGALDSATDSNDVVSSQGVPFLDRGPDPLGFHVNRLKTRRVEPRNTPSVINAVFNHRQFWDGRAENIFNGVNPLGARDPEARVMASIGGSLAEVQVALVNSSLASQAVGPIVSEIEMAAPGRTAQDIVRDLRKGKHSRRLGRRVHGSRPLQQQLVDPSDSVLGPLSRYPERGLRVKSYNAMIRTAFQEKYWQSEKFVQVAEDGTVSIVDQRDRNPDTDEYTLLEYNFALFFGLAVQLYEATLVSDDTPWDRFRREHPSATDPALNPWTNQNPNHITRFALFGAHLFNDRTRGPNNLRCSNCHESAELTDASVRRIGLAANGPVRNRDGNIIDKGFNNIGLRPTEDDLGVGASDAFGPLSHSKRLFPDSPPASFDGAAVTKGFGLEGAFKIPSLRNVALTAPYFHNGDTHSLREAVLFYSRGGNVAPIAQIDGTPIEPLGIANMTSDEADAVVAWLEALTDERVRIASAPFDHPQLFVPNGHPGNQGGVERGKQGFAKDDLVEIPMTGAAGGPPLPGFLEGVFGPH
;
A
#
# COMPACT_ATOMS: atom_id res chain seq x y z
N MET A 1 -56.33 -35.08 -1.09
CA MET A 1 -55.79 -34.34 -2.25
C MET A 1 -54.66 -33.44 -1.78
N LYS A 2 -53.41 -33.83 -2.07
CA LYS A 2 -52.19 -33.07 -1.77
C LYS A 2 -52.01 -31.99 -2.83
N ARG A 3 -51.81 -30.73 -2.45
CA ARG A 3 -51.23 -29.69 -3.33
C ARG A 3 -49.85 -29.35 -2.78
N ALA A 4 -48.84 -29.63 -3.58
CA ALA A 4 -47.44 -29.36 -3.30
C ALA A 4 -47.14 -27.88 -3.51
N HIS A 5 -46.46 -27.27 -2.54
CA HIS A 5 -45.75 -26.01 -2.74
C HIS A 5 -44.40 -26.31 -3.39
N VAL A 6 -44.19 -25.78 -4.58
CA VAL A 6 -42.89 -25.76 -5.25
C VAL A 6 -42.21 -24.44 -4.88
N SER A 7 -41.12 -24.52 -4.10
CA SER A 7 -40.20 -23.40 -3.89
C SER A 7 -39.38 -23.18 -5.15
N LEU A 8 -39.48 -21.99 -5.73
CA LEU A 8 -38.62 -21.54 -6.81
C LEU A 8 -37.32 -21.02 -6.18
N GLY A 9 -36.26 -21.82 -6.21
CA GLY A 9 -34.91 -21.38 -5.86
C GLY A 9 -34.35 -20.49 -6.96
N LEU A 10 -34.06 -19.23 -6.63
CA LEU A 10 -33.37 -18.30 -7.52
C LEU A 10 -31.89 -18.71 -7.57
N VAL A 11 -31.47 -19.39 -8.65
CA VAL A 11 -30.06 -19.62 -8.95
C VAL A 11 -29.50 -18.29 -9.46
N ILE A 12 -28.63 -17.65 -8.68
CA ILE A 12 -27.80 -16.54 -9.14
C ILE A 12 -26.78 -17.14 -10.10
N LEU A 13 -27.07 -17.07 -11.40
CA LEU A 13 -26.08 -17.30 -12.44
C LEU A 13 -25.06 -16.16 -12.35
N SER A 14 -23.81 -16.48 -12.02
CA SER A 14 -22.70 -15.58 -12.26
C SER A 14 -22.67 -15.24 -13.75
N VAL A 15 -22.86 -13.96 -14.07
CA VAL A 15 -22.64 -13.47 -15.43
C VAL A 15 -21.13 -13.51 -15.66
N LEU A 16 -20.63 -14.65 -16.14
CA LEU A 16 -19.43 -14.65 -16.97
C LEU A 16 -19.72 -13.69 -18.12
N SER A 17 -18.92 -12.64 -18.21
CA SER A 17 -19.04 -11.60 -19.21
C SER A 17 -19.11 -12.23 -20.61
N THR A 18 -20.30 -12.20 -21.21
CA THR A 18 -20.54 -12.66 -22.59
C THR A 18 -19.86 -11.76 -23.64
N SER A 19 -19.14 -10.71 -23.22
CA SER A 19 -18.37 -9.80 -24.05
C SER A 19 -17.10 -10.42 -24.65
N THR A 20 -16.64 -11.57 -24.17
CA THR A 20 -15.42 -12.23 -24.70
C THR A 20 -15.61 -12.90 -26.06
N ILE A 21 -16.83 -13.23 -26.47
CA ILE A 21 -17.09 -13.98 -27.72
C ILE A 21 -17.23 -13.04 -28.93
N GLN A 22 -17.56 -11.76 -28.73
CA GLN A 22 -17.80 -10.81 -29.83
C GLN A 22 -16.53 -10.16 -30.41
N ALA A 23 -15.38 -10.23 -29.74
CA ALA A 23 -14.13 -9.60 -30.19
C ALA A 23 -13.39 -10.34 -31.34
N LEU A 24 -14.00 -11.36 -31.95
CA LEU A 24 -13.41 -12.13 -33.06
C LEU A 24 -14.12 -11.92 -34.41
N THR A 25 -15.11 -11.03 -34.51
CA THR A 25 -15.77 -10.72 -35.78
C THR A 25 -15.07 -9.58 -36.52
N GLY A 26 -13.88 -9.87 -37.05
CA GLY A 26 -13.08 -8.96 -37.87
C GLY A 26 -11.68 -9.53 -38.00
N ASP A 27 -11.41 -10.24 -39.11
CA ASP A 27 -10.17 -10.92 -39.56
C ASP A 27 -9.24 -11.66 -38.54
N GLY A 28 -9.56 -11.65 -37.25
CA GLY A 28 -8.75 -12.19 -36.17
C GLY A 28 -7.51 -11.36 -35.82
N THR A 29 -7.36 -10.12 -36.34
CA THR A 29 -6.20 -9.27 -36.05
C THR A 29 -6.51 -8.21 -35.00
N ILE A 30 -5.66 -8.12 -33.98
CA ILE A 30 -5.66 -6.98 -33.05
C ILE A 30 -4.64 -5.97 -33.57
N PRO A 31 -5.04 -4.71 -33.83
CA PRO A 31 -4.12 -3.65 -34.20
C PRO A 31 -2.96 -3.63 -33.21
N ARG A 32 -1.79 -3.29 -33.72
CA ARG A 32 -0.55 -3.25 -32.95
C ARG A 32 0.09 -4.58 -32.49
N VAL A 33 -0.46 -5.75 -32.80
CA VAL A 33 0.31 -7.00 -32.64
C VAL A 33 0.90 -7.40 -34.01
N VAL A 34 2.23 -7.52 -34.11
CA VAL A 34 2.90 -7.95 -35.36
C VAL A 34 2.86 -9.48 -35.51
N ASN A 35 2.71 -9.96 -36.75
CA ASN A 35 2.73 -11.39 -37.09
C ASN A 35 3.93 -11.72 -38.01
N PRO A 36 4.93 -12.52 -37.56
CA PRO A 36 5.11 -13.00 -36.18
C PRO A 36 5.52 -11.84 -35.24
N PRO A 37 5.43 -12.02 -33.90
CA PRO A 37 5.90 -11.00 -32.95
C PRO A 37 7.39 -10.71 -33.14
N ALA A 38 7.80 -9.47 -32.91
CA ALA A 38 9.21 -9.12 -32.97
C ALA A 38 9.99 -9.82 -31.86
N THR A 39 11.23 -10.26 -32.14
CA THR A 39 12.10 -10.87 -31.12
C THR A 39 12.30 -9.96 -29.91
N SER A 40 12.41 -8.65 -30.12
CA SER A 40 12.52 -7.66 -29.04
C SER A 40 11.29 -7.63 -28.13
N ASP A 41 10.11 -7.89 -28.68
CA ASP A 41 8.87 -7.91 -27.90
C ASP A 41 8.84 -9.18 -27.04
N LEU A 42 9.18 -10.33 -27.63
CA LEU A 42 9.27 -11.60 -26.92
C LEU A 42 10.28 -11.58 -25.77
N THR A 43 11.46 -10.96 -25.97
CA THR A 43 12.51 -10.87 -24.94
C THR A 43 12.13 -10.01 -23.74
N ASN A 44 11.19 -9.07 -23.91
CA ASN A 44 10.80 -8.13 -22.86
C ASN A 44 9.43 -8.48 -22.23
N LEU A 45 8.84 -9.63 -22.61
CA LEU A 45 7.65 -10.14 -21.93
C LEU A 45 7.97 -10.42 -20.45
N PRO A 46 7.07 -10.06 -19.51
CA PRO A 46 7.27 -10.34 -18.08
C PRO A 46 7.46 -11.83 -17.79
N GLY A 47 8.36 -12.16 -16.86
CA GLY A 47 8.64 -13.53 -16.44
C GLY A 47 7.73 -14.04 -15.32
N ASP A 48 8.02 -15.25 -14.84
CA ASP A 48 7.47 -15.83 -13.60
C ASP A 48 8.10 -15.14 -12.38
N LEU A 49 7.30 -14.61 -11.46
CA LEU A 49 7.82 -13.97 -10.23
C LEU A 49 8.53 -14.97 -9.32
N ARG A 50 8.19 -16.25 -9.36
CA ARG A 50 8.83 -17.29 -8.56
C ARG A 50 10.33 -17.42 -8.85
N ALA A 51 10.78 -16.95 -10.01
CA ALA A 51 12.19 -16.90 -10.38
C ALA A 51 12.94 -15.67 -9.80
N VAL A 52 12.23 -14.72 -9.17
CA VAL A 52 12.82 -13.53 -8.55
C VAL A 52 13.04 -13.77 -7.06
N PRO A 53 14.27 -13.62 -6.55
CA PRO A 53 14.53 -13.69 -5.12
C PRO A 53 13.77 -12.61 -4.35
N VAL A 54 13.12 -12.99 -3.26
CA VAL A 54 12.50 -12.04 -2.32
C VAL A 54 13.62 -11.22 -1.65
N PRO A 55 13.64 -9.88 -1.79
CA PRO A 55 14.69 -9.06 -1.19
C PRO A 55 14.53 -8.98 0.34
N GLY A 56 15.64 -8.72 1.02
CA GLY A 56 15.68 -8.51 2.46
C GLY A 56 17.08 -8.15 2.94
N PRO A 57 17.23 -7.84 4.25
CA PRO A 57 18.54 -7.64 4.85
C PRO A 57 19.37 -8.93 4.72
N GLY A 58 20.69 -8.77 4.55
CA GLY A 58 21.59 -9.92 4.50
C GLY A 58 21.53 -10.73 5.80
N ASP A 59 21.71 -12.05 5.71
CA ASP A 59 21.53 -12.98 6.84
C ASP A 59 22.37 -12.61 8.08
N GLN A 60 23.61 -12.17 7.88
CA GLN A 60 24.46 -11.70 8.98
C GLN A 60 23.90 -10.44 9.66
N ALA A 61 23.39 -9.49 8.88
CA ALA A 61 22.80 -8.26 9.41
C ALA A 61 21.47 -8.56 10.13
N LEU A 62 20.69 -9.52 9.63
CA LEU A 62 19.42 -9.90 10.26
C LEU A 62 19.64 -10.65 11.58
N THR A 63 20.61 -11.58 11.63
CA THR A 63 20.89 -12.39 12.84
C THR A 63 21.45 -11.59 14.01
N GLU A 64 22.00 -10.39 13.76
CA GLU A 64 22.37 -9.43 14.80
C GLU A 64 21.18 -9.00 15.66
N TYR A 65 19.97 -8.96 15.10
CA TYR A 65 18.76 -8.52 15.80
C TYR A 65 17.76 -9.66 16.03
N VAL A 66 17.57 -10.52 15.04
CA VAL A 66 16.57 -11.60 15.04
C VAL A 66 17.22 -12.93 15.39
N LYS A 67 16.79 -13.50 16.52
CA LYS A 67 17.22 -14.81 17.04
C LYS A 67 16.35 -15.94 16.48
N ASP A 68 15.04 -15.74 16.39
CA ASP A 68 14.08 -16.71 15.87
C ASP A 68 13.17 -16.04 14.83
N LYS A 69 13.47 -16.31 13.56
CA LYS A 69 12.76 -15.75 12.41
C LYS A 69 11.29 -16.21 12.36
N GLN A 70 10.98 -17.44 12.76
CA GLN A 70 9.60 -17.95 12.70
C GLN A 70 8.73 -17.27 13.77
N THR A 71 9.26 -17.12 14.98
CA THR A 71 8.56 -16.35 16.02
C THR A 71 8.45 -14.86 15.64
N ALA A 72 9.44 -14.28 14.96
CA ALA A 72 9.36 -12.92 14.46
C ALA A 72 8.28 -12.74 13.37
N ILE A 73 8.12 -13.70 12.45
CA ILE A 73 7.04 -13.72 11.46
C ILE A 73 5.67 -13.82 12.16
N ALA A 74 5.53 -14.74 13.13
CA ALA A 74 4.29 -14.86 13.90
C ALA A 74 3.97 -13.59 14.69
N LEU A 75 4.98 -12.94 15.27
CA LEU A 75 4.84 -11.65 15.92
C LEU A 75 4.37 -10.58 14.92
N GLY A 76 4.97 -10.54 13.73
CA GLY A 76 4.61 -9.60 12.65
C GLY A 76 3.15 -9.75 12.23
N LYS A 77 2.71 -10.98 11.94
CA LYS A 77 1.31 -11.28 11.60
C LYS A 77 0.38 -10.88 12.75
N ALA A 78 0.73 -11.22 13.99
CA ALA A 78 -0.08 -10.82 15.13
C ALA A 78 -0.17 -9.30 15.27
N LEU A 79 0.92 -8.54 15.11
CA LEU A 79 0.92 -7.07 15.22
C LEU A 79 0.14 -6.41 14.06
N PHE A 80 0.32 -6.90 12.84
CA PHE A 80 -0.33 -6.35 11.64
C PHE A 80 -1.87 -6.42 11.75
N TRP A 81 -2.38 -7.52 12.31
CA TRP A 81 -3.82 -7.76 12.42
C TRP A 81 -4.44 -7.27 13.73
N ASP A 82 -3.67 -6.98 14.79
CA ASP A 82 -4.25 -6.70 16.12
C ASP A 82 -4.86 -5.29 16.24
N MET A 83 -6.18 -5.25 16.43
CA MET A 83 -6.96 -4.02 16.68
C MET A 83 -6.53 -3.27 17.95
N GLN A 84 -5.80 -3.95 18.84
CA GLN A 84 -5.21 -3.37 20.04
C GLN A 84 -4.01 -2.47 19.74
N ILE A 85 -3.50 -2.41 18.50
CA ILE A 85 -2.41 -1.49 18.14
C ILE A 85 -2.92 -0.06 18.04
N GLY A 86 -3.96 0.21 17.24
CA GLY A 86 -4.50 1.56 17.02
C GLY A 86 -5.15 2.19 18.25
N SER A 87 -4.97 3.49 18.46
CA SER A 87 -5.28 4.20 19.72
C SER A 87 -6.74 4.14 20.15
N ASP A 88 -7.65 3.96 19.19
CA ASP A 88 -9.09 3.81 19.44
C ASP A 88 -9.51 2.38 19.86
N GLY A 89 -8.57 1.43 19.78
CA GLY A 89 -8.78 0.00 20.06
C GLY A 89 -9.58 -0.72 18.98
N VAL A 90 -9.67 -0.14 17.78
CA VAL A 90 -10.38 -0.70 16.62
C VAL A 90 -9.45 -0.78 15.41
N GLN A 91 -8.60 0.23 15.19
CA GLN A 91 -7.73 0.29 14.01
C GLN A 91 -6.52 -0.66 14.14
N ALA A 92 -6.30 -1.48 13.12
CA ALA A 92 -5.09 -2.27 12.87
C ALA A 92 -4.50 -1.88 11.50
N CYS A 93 -3.28 -2.35 11.17
CA CYS A 93 -2.78 -2.23 9.80
C CYS A 93 -3.75 -2.92 8.83
N ALA A 94 -4.22 -4.11 9.20
CA ALA A 94 -5.19 -4.87 8.42
C ALA A 94 -6.53 -4.13 8.22
N SER A 95 -6.92 -3.16 9.05
CA SER A 95 -8.18 -2.42 8.88
C SER A 95 -8.25 -1.65 7.56
N CYS A 96 -7.10 -1.30 6.98
CA CYS A 96 -6.98 -0.66 5.67
C CYS A 96 -6.47 -1.62 4.57
N HIS A 97 -6.02 -2.82 4.94
CA HIS A 97 -5.28 -3.73 4.05
C HIS A 97 -5.85 -5.17 4.05
N PHE A 98 -7.14 -5.35 4.35
CA PHE A 98 -7.73 -6.68 4.58
C PHE A 98 -8.14 -7.42 3.30
N ARG A 99 -8.37 -6.73 2.17
CA ARG A 99 -8.76 -7.38 0.91
C ARG A 99 -7.66 -7.21 -0.13
N ALA A 100 -6.99 -8.31 -0.49
CA ALA A 100 -5.85 -8.29 -1.41
C ALA A 100 -4.77 -7.25 -1.01
N GLY A 101 -4.64 -6.98 0.30
CA GLY A 101 -3.74 -5.97 0.83
C GLY A 101 -4.20 -4.52 0.66
N ALA A 102 -5.43 -4.25 0.20
CA ALA A 102 -5.98 -2.91 -0.05
C ALA A 102 -7.34 -2.72 0.66
N ASP A 103 -7.94 -1.54 0.48
CA ASP A 103 -9.23 -1.16 1.06
C ASP A 103 -10.35 -1.14 0.01
N PRO A 104 -11.35 -2.03 0.09
CA PRO A 104 -12.50 -2.04 -0.81
C PRO A 104 -13.66 -1.15 -0.36
N ARG A 105 -13.58 -0.47 0.80
CA ARG A 105 -14.70 0.32 1.31
C ARG A 105 -14.98 1.49 0.37
N SER A 106 -16.25 1.91 0.28
CA SER A 106 -16.68 3.10 -0.48
C SER A 106 -17.43 4.14 0.38
N LYS A 107 -17.62 3.84 1.67
CA LYS A 107 -18.27 4.74 2.64
C LYS A 107 -17.25 5.41 3.56
N ASN A 108 -17.38 6.72 3.73
CA ASN A 108 -16.44 7.55 4.49
C ASN A 108 -15.00 7.39 3.99
N GLN A 109 -14.80 7.50 2.68
CA GLN A 109 -13.50 7.29 2.02
C GLN A 109 -12.97 8.54 1.33
N LEU A 110 -13.61 9.71 1.52
CA LEU A 110 -13.14 10.96 0.92
C LEU A 110 -12.23 11.71 1.89
N SER A 111 -11.07 12.14 1.40
CA SER A 111 -10.18 13.11 2.03
C SER A 111 -10.12 14.35 1.14
N PRO A 112 -10.17 15.58 1.70
CA PRO A 112 -10.01 16.78 0.89
C PRO A 112 -8.54 16.92 0.47
N GLY A 113 -8.19 17.99 -0.26
CA GLY A 113 -6.83 18.27 -0.74
C GLY A 113 -5.79 18.61 0.35
N LEU A 114 -5.59 17.74 1.34
CA LEU A 114 -4.69 17.93 2.49
C LEU A 114 -3.21 18.01 2.11
N LYS A 115 -2.85 17.64 0.88
CA LYS A 115 -1.50 17.71 0.31
C LYS A 115 -1.31 18.89 -0.65
N HIS A 116 -2.35 19.69 -0.87
CA HIS A 116 -2.29 20.86 -1.73
C HIS A 116 -1.28 21.89 -1.19
N VAL A 117 -0.56 22.52 -2.10
CA VAL A 117 0.44 23.56 -1.81
C VAL A 117 0.07 24.88 -2.51
N PRO A 118 0.37 26.05 -1.91
CA PRO A 118 1.16 26.24 -0.69
C PRO A 118 0.37 26.05 0.61
N GLN A 119 -0.96 25.95 0.55
CA GLN A 119 -1.80 25.66 1.72
C GLN A 119 -2.71 24.47 1.47
N GLN A 120 -2.99 23.71 2.53
CA GLN A 120 -3.93 22.59 2.48
C GLN A 120 -5.33 23.07 2.05
N ASP A 121 -5.99 22.31 1.20
CA ASP A 121 -7.42 22.48 0.90
C ASP A 121 -8.23 21.59 1.85
N LEU A 122 -9.08 22.21 2.68
CA LEU A 122 -9.97 21.52 3.62
C LEU A 122 -11.39 21.37 3.06
N THR A 123 -11.62 21.76 1.81
CA THR A 123 -12.93 21.74 1.16
C THR A 123 -13.16 20.39 0.51
N PHE A 124 -14.19 19.67 0.97
CA PHE A 124 -14.67 18.47 0.30
C PHE A 124 -15.51 18.86 -0.91
N LYS A 125 -15.13 18.42 -2.11
CA LYS A 125 -15.81 18.78 -3.38
C LYS A 125 -16.69 17.66 -3.92
N THR A 126 -16.25 16.41 -3.82
CA THR A 126 -16.98 15.22 -4.30
C THR A 126 -18.10 14.84 -3.34
N GLY A 127 -17.85 14.94 -2.04
CA GLY A 127 -18.77 14.58 -0.96
C GLY A 127 -18.11 14.76 0.40
N GLY A 128 -18.89 15.08 1.43
CA GLY A 128 -18.39 15.36 2.77
C GLY A 128 -18.03 14.09 3.58
N PRO A 129 -17.61 14.26 4.84
CA PRO A 129 -17.39 13.15 5.75
C PRO A 129 -18.61 12.23 5.84
N ASN A 130 -18.39 10.92 5.85
CA ASN A 130 -19.42 9.88 5.80
C ASN A 130 -20.27 9.82 4.52
N TYR A 131 -19.81 10.40 3.41
CA TYR A 131 -20.41 10.18 2.09
C TYR A 131 -20.30 8.71 1.65
N GLN A 132 -21.28 8.28 0.86
CA GLN A 132 -21.33 6.96 0.23
C GLN A 132 -21.01 7.15 -1.26
N LEU A 133 -19.84 6.72 -1.69
CA LEU A 133 -19.46 6.75 -3.11
C LEU A 133 -20.27 5.71 -3.90
N THR A 134 -20.53 6.02 -5.16
CA THR A 134 -21.13 5.14 -6.15
C THR A 134 -20.27 5.14 -7.42
N GLY A 135 -20.64 4.33 -8.42
CA GLY A 135 -19.95 4.37 -9.71
C GLY A 135 -20.08 5.71 -10.43
N SER A 136 -21.12 6.52 -10.15
CA SER A 136 -21.34 7.78 -10.87
C SER A 136 -20.36 8.90 -10.50
N GLU A 137 -19.64 8.78 -9.39
CA GLU A 137 -18.59 9.74 -9.04
C GLU A 137 -17.33 9.55 -9.89
N PHE A 138 -17.14 8.37 -10.49
CA PHE A 138 -15.90 8.02 -11.18
C PHE A 138 -15.96 8.22 -12.71
N PRO A 139 -14.85 8.61 -13.37
CA PRO A 139 -13.62 9.05 -12.71
C PRO A 139 -13.84 10.37 -11.95
N LEU A 140 -13.12 10.58 -10.85
CA LEU A 140 -13.24 11.80 -10.05
C LEU A 140 -12.98 13.02 -10.95
N THR A 141 -11.89 13.00 -11.70
CA THR A 141 -11.60 14.03 -12.69
C THR A 141 -12.03 13.61 -14.10
N ARG A 142 -13.06 14.28 -14.66
CA ARG A 142 -13.47 14.13 -16.05
C ARG A 142 -12.88 15.24 -16.91
N LEU A 143 -12.79 14.98 -18.21
CA LEU A 143 -12.45 15.99 -19.21
C LEU A 143 -13.75 16.62 -19.73
N ALA A 144 -13.78 17.96 -19.81
CA ALA A 144 -14.86 18.72 -20.43
C ALA A 144 -15.04 18.35 -21.91
N ILE A 145 -13.95 17.95 -22.58
CA ILE A 145 -13.96 17.41 -23.93
C ILE A 145 -13.26 16.04 -23.90
N ALA A 146 -14.00 14.97 -24.22
CA ALA A 146 -13.49 13.61 -24.17
C ALA A 146 -12.22 13.44 -25.03
N GLY A 147 -11.16 12.91 -24.42
CA GLY A 147 -9.86 12.69 -25.07
C GLY A 147 -8.98 13.93 -25.20
N GLN A 148 -9.46 15.13 -24.88
CA GLN A 148 -8.66 16.35 -24.88
C GLN A 148 -8.10 16.63 -23.48
N ARG A 149 -6.88 16.15 -23.22
CA ARG A 149 -6.15 16.46 -21.99
C ARG A 149 -6.02 17.97 -21.75
N GLY A 150 -5.97 18.38 -20.49
CA GLY A 150 -5.91 19.78 -20.04
C GLY A 150 -7.26 20.49 -20.01
N ALA A 151 -8.30 19.97 -20.68
CA ALA A 151 -9.65 20.49 -20.59
C ALA A 151 -10.41 19.77 -19.46
N LEU A 152 -10.10 20.08 -18.19
CA LEU A 152 -10.79 19.48 -17.04
C LEU A 152 -12.24 19.98 -16.95
N ASP A 153 -13.18 19.09 -16.62
CA ASP A 153 -14.57 19.46 -16.37
C ASP A 153 -14.71 20.07 -14.98
N SER A 154 -14.97 21.36 -14.89
CA SER A 154 -15.15 22.09 -13.62
C SER A 154 -16.23 21.50 -12.70
N ALA A 155 -17.20 20.74 -13.23
CA ALA A 155 -18.24 20.12 -12.43
C ALA A 155 -17.74 18.89 -11.64
N THR A 156 -16.63 18.29 -12.06
CA THR A 156 -16.08 17.09 -11.43
C THR A 156 -14.61 17.27 -11.04
N ASP A 157 -13.94 18.32 -11.50
CA ASP A 157 -12.57 18.68 -11.15
C ASP A 157 -12.40 18.84 -9.64
N SER A 158 -11.92 17.77 -9.01
CA SER A 158 -11.78 17.62 -7.57
C SER A 158 -10.37 17.14 -7.25
N ASN A 159 -9.77 17.77 -6.24
CA ASN A 159 -8.54 17.34 -5.58
C ASN A 159 -8.83 16.44 -4.37
N ASP A 160 -10.10 16.03 -4.17
CA ASP A 160 -10.43 15.02 -3.19
C ASP A 160 -9.79 13.69 -3.56
N VAL A 161 -9.48 12.91 -2.52
CA VAL A 161 -8.84 11.60 -2.61
C VAL A 161 -9.78 10.54 -2.05
N VAL A 162 -9.88 9.40 -2.75
CA VAL A 162 -10.55 8.20 -2.24
C VAL A 162 -9.53 7.28 -1.55
N SER A 163 -9.64 7.14 -0.23
CA SER A 163 -8.71 6.35 0.58
C SER A 163 -9.34 5.80 1.87
N SER A 164 -8.55 5.02 2.62
CA SER A 164 -8.92 4.42 3.88
C SER A 164 -9.21 5.44 4.98
N GLN A 165 -10.24 5.13 5.74
CA GLN A 165 -10.49 5.76 7.03
C GLN A 165 -9.61 5.16 8.14
N GLY A 166 -8.92 6.05 8.86
CA GLY A 166 -8.14 5.74 10.04
C GLY A 166 -8.89 6.04 11.34
N VAL A 167 -8.19 6.60 12.32
CA VAL A 167 -8.76 7.03 13.60
C VAL A 167 -9.50 8.38 13.47
N PRO A 168 -10.55 8.63 14.27
CA PRO A 168 -11.09 9.99 14.40
C PRO A 168 -10.09 10.89 15.15
N PHE A 169 -10.23 12.21 15.08
CA PHE A 169 -9.40 13.11 15.90
C PHE A 169 -9.65 12.88 17.40
N LEU A 170 -8.71 12.23 18.08
CA LEU A 170 -8.90 11.72 19.45
C LEU A 170 -8.76 12.76 20.56
N ASP A 171 -8.27 13.97 20.25
CA ASP A 171 -8.15 15.05 21.23
C ASP A 171 -9.46 15.85 21.42
N ARG A 172 -9.47 16.82 22.34
CA ARG A 172 -10.59 17.70 22.63
C ARG A 172 -10.83 18.68 21.48
N GLY A 173 -12.07 19.18 21.40
CA GLY A 173 -12.46 20.16 20.39
C GLY A 173 -12.88 19.55 19.06
N PRO A 174 -13.20 20.42 18.08
CA PRO A 174 -13.53 20.00 16.71
C PRO A 174 -12.31 19.40 16.01
N ASP A 175 -12.55 18.61 14.97
CA ASP A 175 -11.46 18.14 14.12
C ASP A 175 -10.91 19.30 13.27
N PRO A 176 -9.62 19.68 13.41
CA PRO A 176 -9.04 20.77 12.63
C PRO A 176 -9.00 20.50 11.11
N LEU A 177 -9.13 19.24 10.69
CA LEU A 177 -9.13 18.84 9.28
C LEU A 177 -10.55 18.69 8.70
N GLY A 178 -11.59 19.09 9.43
CA GLY A 178 -12.95 19.13 8.91
C GLY A 178 -13.70 17.79 8.86
N PHE A 179 -13.14 16.70 9.43
CA PHE A 179 -13.81 15.39 9.50
C PHE A 179 -14.90 15.34 10.58
N HIS A 180 -16.04 15.98 10.30
CA HIS A 180 -17.21 15.94 11.15
C HIS A 180 -18.51 16.01 10.35
N VAL A 181 -19.58 15.44 10.92
CA VAL A 181 -20.96 15.65 10.46
C VAL A 181 -21.71 16.35 11.58
N ASN A 182 -22.18 17.56 11.31
CA ASN A 182 -22.71 18.47 12.33
C ASN A 182 -21.68 18.64 13.47
N ARG A 183 -22.06 18.33 14.71
CA ARG A 183 -21.19 18.42 15.91
C ARG A 183 -20.46 17.12 16.26
N LEU A 184 -20.51 16.10 15.41
CA LEU A 184 -19.96 14.79 15.67
C LEU A 184 -18.73 14.54 14.79
N LYS A 185 -17.58 14.28 15.43
CA LYS A 185 -16.35 13.91 14.72
C LYS A 185 -16.50 12.54 14.07
N THR A 186 -16.19 12.43 12.79
CA THR A 186 -16.12 11.17 12.05
C THR A 186 -14.69 10.64 12.06
N ARG A 187 -14.47 9.45 11.48
CA ARG A 187 -13.12 8.98 11.19
C ARG A 187 -12.47 9.85 10.13
N ARG A 188 -11.18 10.13 10.29
CA ARG A 188 -10.38 10.83 9.28
C ARG A 188 -10.03 9.88 8.15
N VAL A 189 -9.81 10.44 6.97
CA VAL A 189 -9.45 9.70 5.76
C VAL A 189 -8.07 10.15 5.28
N GLU A 190 -7.24 9.16 4.95
CA GLU A 190 -5.89 9.37 4.45
C GLU A 190 -5.85 10.17 3.15
N PRO A 191 -4.83 11.03 2.95
CA PRO A 191 -4.77 11.94 1.81
C PRO A 191 -4.16 11.29 0.55
N ARG A 192 -3.99 9.96 0.54
CA ARG A 192 -3.62 9.17 -0.63
C ARG A 192 -4.28 7.81 -0.55
N ASN A 193 -4.76 7.28 -1.66
CA ASN A 193 -5.33 5.94 -1.78
C ASN A 193 -4.41 4.87 -1.20
N THR A 194 -4.99 3.85 -0.56
CA THR A 194 -4.26 2.80 0.15
C THR A 194 -3.74 1.73 -0.82
N PRO A 195 -2.41 1.61 -1.02
CA PRO A 195 -1.85 0.61 -1.93
C PRO A 195 -1.90 -0.80 -1.32
N SER A 196 -1.77 -1.82 -2.18
CA SER A 196 -1.62 -3.21 -1.72
C SER A 196 -0.32 -3.44 -0.95
N VAL A 197 -0.38 -4.18 0.16
CA VAL A 197 0.80 -4.73 0.87
C VAL A 197 1.34 -6.02 0.27
N ILE A 198 0.59 -6.68 -0.63
CA ILE A 198 1.03 -7.92 -1.29
C ILE A 198 2.11 -7.58 -2.32
N ASN A 199 3.19 -8.37 -2.34
CA ASN A 199 4.41 -8.11 -3.10
C ASN A 199 5.13 -6.80 -2.74
N ALA A 200 4.71 -6.06 -1.70
CA ALA A 200 5.33 -4.79 -1.34
C ALA A 200 6.81 -4.95 -0.94
N VAL A 201 7.23 -6.15 -0.51
CA VAL A 201 8.63 -6.51 -0.24
C VAL A 201 9.56 -6.22 -1.41
N PHE A 202 9.07 -6.28 -2.66
CA PHE A 202 9.90 -5.99 -3.82
C PHE A 202 10.20 -4.50 -4.00
N ASN A 203 9.46 -3.58 -3.37
CA ASN A 203 9.68 -2.13 -3.51
C ASN A 203 10.97 -1.68 -2.80
N HIS A 204 11.76 -0.84 -3.46
CA HIS A 204 12.97 -0.26 -2.86
C HIS A 204 12.65 0.79 -1.78
N ARG A 205 11.65 1.64 -2.01
CA ARG A 205 11.11 2.58 -1.02
C ARG A 205 9.60 2.39 -0.91
N GLN A 206 9.02 2.63 0.26
CA GLN A 206 7.58 2.49 0.47
C GLN A 206 6.86 3.85 0.53
N PHE A 207 5.53 3.78 0.55
CA PHE A 207 4.59 4.87 0.28
C PHE A 207 4.64 5.39 -1.17
N TRP A 208 3.58 6.09 -1.58
CA TRP A 208 3.48 6.68 -2.91
C TRP A 208 4.58 7.73 -3.19
N ASP A 209 5.05 8.46 -2.18
CA ASP A 209 6.12 9.46 -2.29
C ASP A 209 7.51 8.93 -1.93
N GLY A 210 7.64 7.65 -1.58
CA GLY A 210 8.93 7.06 -1.24
C GLY A 210 9.51 7.53 0.10
N ARG A 211 8.72 8.17 0.99
CA ARG A 211 9.23 8.73 2.25
C ARG A 211 9.76 7.70 3.25
N ALA A 212 9.39 6.42 3.08
CA ALA A 212 9.96 5.31 3.86
C ALA A 212 11.16 4.72 3.11
N GLU A 213 12.34 4.93 3.69
CA GLU A 213 13.63 4.65 3.06
C GLU A 213 14.01 3.16 3.05
N ASN A 214 14.84 2.76 2.07
CA ASN A 214 15.32 1.39 1.91
C ASN A 214 16.13 0.88 3.11
N ILE A 215 16.82 1.79 3.80
CA ILE A 215 17.62 1.48 4.98
C ILE A 215 16.76 1.72 6.20
N PHE A 216 16.48 0.68 6.99
CA PHE A 216 15.80 0.85 8.27
C PHE A 216 16.79 1.22 9.37
N ASN A 217 16.46 2.28 10.13
CA ASN A 217 17.29 2.82 11.21
C ASN A 217 16.85 2.38 12.62
N GLY A 218 15.88 1.46 12.72
CA GLY A 218 15.41 0.93 14.00
C GLY A 218 14.40 1.82 14.75
N VAL A 219 14.16 3.06 14.30
CA VAL A 219 13.39 4.05 15.06
C VAL A 219 12.22 4.62 14.25
N ASN A 220 12.45 5.03 13.01
CA ASN A 220 11.48 5.79 12.21
C ASN A 220 11.64 5.51 10.69
N PRO A 221 10.74 6.05 9.83
CA PRO A 221 10.77 5.78 8.39
C PRO A 221 11.93 6.41 7.62
N LEU A 222 12.70 7.31 8.23
CA LEU A 222 13.60 8.23 7.55
C LEU A 222 14.93 7.59 7.12
N GLY A 223 15.23 6.39 7.60
CA GLY A 223 16.48 5.70 7.32
C GLY A 223 17.70 6.57 7.62
N ALA A 224 18.61 6.70 6.66
CA ALA A 224 19.83 7.49 6.81
C ALA A 224 19.61 9.02 6.81
N ARG A 225 18.40 9.50 6.55
CA ARG A 225 18.06 10.94 6.63
C ARG A 225 17.98 11.43 8.06
N ASP A 226 17.79 10.52 9.02
CA ASP A 226 17.89 10.80 10.43
C ASP A 226 19.24 10.25 10.95
N PRO A 227 20.29 11.09 11.04
CA PRO A 227 21.59 10.68 11.54
C PRO A 227 21.59 10.45 13.06
N GLU A 228 20.55 10.87 13.79
CA GLU A 228 20.45 10.78 15.25
C GLU A 228 19.62 9.56 15.72
N ALA A 229 19.02 8.82 14.79
CA ALA A 229 18.29 7.60 15.12
C ALA A 229 19.22 6.56 15.81
N ARG A 230 18.93 6.26 17.07
CA ARG A 230 19.66 5.27 17.88
C ARG A 230 18.70 4.34 18.61
N VAL A 231 19.05 3.06 18.63
CA VAL A 231 18.48 2.07 19.57
C VAL A 231 19.47 1.86 20.73
N MET A 232 19.04 1.22 21.81
CA MET A 232 19.92 0.89 22.94
C MET A 232 20.26 -0.60 22.95
N ALA A 233 21.49 -0.96 23.32
CA ALA A 233 21.91 -2.34 23.53
C ALA A 233 22.60 -2.51 24.89
N SER A 234 22.34 -3.62 25.56
CA SER A 234 23.04 -4.05 26.77
C SER A 234 24.34 -4.77 26.40
N ILE A 235 25.47 -4.11 26.68
CA ILE A 235 26.83 -4.60 26.38
C ILE A 235 27.62 -4.60 27.69
N GLY A 236 28.05 -5.78 28.15
CA GLY A 236 28.81 -5.91 29.40
C GLY A 236 28.05 -5.39 30.64
N GLY A 237 26.71 -5.43 30.63
CA GLY A 237 25.87 -4.93 31.73
C GLY A 237 25.60 -3.41 31.70
N SER A 238 26.13 -2.68 30.73
CA SER A 238 25.84 -1.26 30.51
C SER A 238 25.01 -1.06 29.24
N LEU A 239 24.20 0.00 29.22
CA LEU A 239 23.47 0.39 28.01
C LEU A 239 24.36 1.28 27.14
N ALA A 240 24.42 0.96 25.85
CA ALA A 240 25.12 1.73 24.83
C ALA A 240 24.19 2.00 23.65
N GLU A 241 24.33 3.18 23.05
CA GLU A 241 23.63 3.53 21.81
C GLU A 241 24.19 2.73 20.63
N VAL A 242 23.29 2.26 19.78
CA VAL A 242 23.61 1.52 18.56
C VAL A 242 22.89 2.18 17.40
N GLN A 243 23.65 2.50 16.35
CA GLN A 243 23.08 2.92 15.08
C GLN A 243 22.70 1.67 14.27
N VAL A 244 21.43 1.57 13.90
CA VAL A 244 20.92 0.48 13.05
C VAL A 244 20.93 0.94 11.59
N ALA A 245 21.35 0.06 10.69
CA ALA A 245 21.32 0.31 9.25
C ALA A 245 21.06 -1.01 8.50
N LEU A 246 19.79 -1.37 8.37
CA LEU A 246 19.39 -2.60 7.66
C LEU A 246 18.96 -2.25 6.23
N VAL A 247 19.78 -2.62 5.25
CA VAL A 247 19.49 -2.44 3.82
C VAL A 247 18.36 -3.38 3.38
N ASN A 248 17.62 -3.02 2.33
CA ASN A 248 16.46 -3.78 1.82
C ASN A 248 15.41 -4.00 2.90
N SER A 249 15.19 -2.97 3.72
CA SER A 249 14.27 -3.00 4.86
C SER A 249 13.27 -1.84 4.83
N SER A 250 12.84 -1.45 3.61
CA SER A 250 11.86 -0.39 3.40
C SER A 250 10.50 -0.67 4.06
N LEU A 251 10.12 -1.94 4.19
CA LEU A 251 8.92 -2.35 4.91
C LEU A 251 9.03 -2.08 6.41
N ALA A 252 10.19 -2.33 7.04
CA ALA A 252 10.39 -2.00 8.45
C ALA A 252 10.36 -0.48 8.67
N SER A 253 10.98 0.29 7.77
CA SER A 253 10.87 1.76 7.76
C SER A 253 9.41 2.22 7.62
N GLN A 254 8.63 1.58 6.75
CA GLN A 254 7.23 1.91 6.54
C GLN A 254 6.37 1.59 7.77
N ALA A 255 6.53 0.40 8.34
CA ALA A 255 5.64 -0.14 9.37
C ALA A 255 5.59 0.74 10.63
N VAL A 256 6.67 1.45 10.95
CA VAL A 256 6.75 2.33 12.13
C VAL A 256 6.10 3.71 11.92
N GLY A 257 5.72 4.08 10.70
CA GLY A 257 5.04 5.35 10.40
C GLY A 257 3.55 5.37 10.82
N PRO A 258 2.71 4.48 10.28
CA PRO A 258 1.25 4.47 10.52
C PRO A 258 0.87 4.42 12.00
N ILE A 259 1.62 3.67 12.81
CA ILE A 259 1.30 3.42 14.22
C ILE A 259 1.42 4.65 15.13
N VAL A 260 2.11 5.70 14.66
CA VAL A 260 2.26 7.01 15.32
C VAL A 260 1.58 8.15 14.56
N SER A 261 0.90 7.85 13.45
CA SER A 261 0.23 8.83 12.59
C SER A 261 -1.19 9.16 13.10
N GLU A 262 -1.47 10.45 13.33
CA GLU A 262 -2.75 10.94 13.89
C GLU A 262 -3.96 10.86 12.95
N ILE A 263 -3.71 10.57 11.67
CA ILE A 263 -4.75 10.33 10.68
C ILE A 263 -5.00 8.83 10.48
N GLU A 264 -4.00 8.00 10.78
CA GLU A 264 -4.03 6.55 10.55
C GLU A 264 -4.42 5.78 11.80
N MET A 265 -3.53 5.69 12.80
CA MET A 265 -3.69 4.76 13.93
C MET A 265 -3.46 5.40 15.31
N ALA A 266 -3.00 6.64 15.39
CA ALA A 266 -2.49 7.24 16.62
C ALA A 266 -3.37 8.36 17.19
N ALA A 267 -3.40 8.48 18.51
CA ALA A 267 -3.79 9.73 19.15
C ALA A 267 -2.64 10.75 19.02
N PRO A 268 -2.92 12.06 19.11
CA PRO A 268 -1.89 13.08 19.05
C PRO A 268 -0.74 12.85 20.02
N GLY A 269 0.49 12.97 19.53
CA GLY A 269 1.73 12.80 20.30
C GLY A 269 2.07 11.36 20.74
N ARG A 270 1.31 10.34 20.32
CA ARG A 270 1.59 8.95 20.72
C ARG A 270 2.88 8.43 20.11
N THR A 271 3.76 7.88 20.96
CA THR A 271 5.03 7.28 20.54
C THR A 271 4.95 5.77 20.36
N ALA A 272 5.97 5.17 19.72
CA ALA A 272 6.08 3.71 19.62
C ALA A 272 6.18 3.06 21.02
N GLN A 273 6.87 3.70 21.95
CA GLN A 273 7.04 3.23 23.31
C GLN A 273 5.72 3.22 24.11
N ASP A 274 4.78 4.13 23.79
CA ASP A 274 3.44 4.14 24.40
C ASP A 274 2.60 2.94 23.94
N ILE A 275 2.78 2.47 22.71
CA ILE A 275 2.06 1.30 22.17
C ILE A 275 2.35 0.06 23.02
N VAL A 276 3.62 -0.21 23.31
CA VAL A 276 4.00 -1.37 24.12
C VAL A 276 3.61 -1.22 25.59
N ARG A 277 3.63 0.00 26.13
CA ARG A 277 3.07 0.30 27.45
C ARG A 277 1.56 0.01 27.50
N ASP A 278 0.81 0.40 26.46
CA ASP A 278 -0.62 0.10 26.31
C ASP A 278 -0.89 -1.41 26.26
N LEU A 279 -0.13 -2.14 25.43
CA LEU A 279 -0.25 -3.58 25.31
C LEU A 279 0.05 -4.29 26.64
N ARG A 280 1.05 -3.81 27.40
CA ARG A 280 1.42 -4.39 28.70
C ARG A 280 0.44 -4.05 29.82
N LYS A 281 0.10 -2.77 30.00
CA LYS A 281 -0.73 -2.30 31.13
C LYS A 281 -2.21 -2.50 30.87
N GLY A 282 -2.61 -2.71 29.62
CA GLY A 282 -3.98 -2.57 29.18
C GLY A 282 -4.29 -1.13 28.83
N LYS A 283 -4.97 -0.90 27.70
CA LYS A 283 -5.44 0.43 27.35
C LYS A 283 -6.40 0.94 28.42
N HIS A 284 -6.12 2.13 28.94
CA HIS A 284 -7.10 2.86 29.74
C HIS A 284 -8.10 3.51 28.79
N SER A 285 -9.00 2.72 28.22
CA SER A 285 -10.01 3.25 27.32
C SER A 285 -11.05 4.04 28.12
N ARG A 286 -11.06 5.37 27.98
CA ARG A 286 -12.19 6.21 28.43
C ARG A 286 -13.52 5.76 27.78
N ARG A 287 -13.50 4.98 26.69
CA ARG A 287 -14.66 4.41 25.98
C ARG A 287 -15.26 3.18 26.71
N LEU A 288 -14.44 2.39 27.42
CA LEU A 288 -14.83 1.12 28.05
C LEU A 288 -15.01 1.19 29.58
N GLY A 289 -14.57 2.28 30.23
CA GLY A 289 -14.76 2.47 31.67
C GLY A 289 -14.05 1.44 32.56
N ARG A 290 -13.14 0.62 32.01
CA ARG A 290 -12.36 -0.41 32.71
C ARG A 290 -10.95 -0.50 32.11
N ARG A 291 -9.96 -0.84 32.93
CA ARG A 291 -8.61 -1.25 32.49
C ARG A 291 -8.68 -2.71 32.06
N VAL A 292 -8.22 -3.03 30.85
CA VAL A 292 -8.06 -4.42 30.39
C VAL A 292 -6.63 -4.85 30.70
N HIS A 293 -6.36 -5.34 31.92
CA HIS A 293 -5.00 -5.71 32.32
C HIS A 293 -4.35 -6.72 31.35
N GLY A 294 -3.13 -6.42 30.87
CA GLY A 294 -2.26 -7.35 30.14
C GLY A 294 -2.88 -7.88 28.83
N SER A 295 -2.65 -7.18 27.74
CA SER A 295 -3.24 -7.50 26.44
C SER A 295 -2.58 -8.75 25.85
N ARG A 296 -3.34 -9.84 25.77
CA ARG A 296 -2.94 -11.03 25.02
C ARG A 296 -2.87 -10.66 23.52
N PRO A 297 -1.92 -11.18 22.74
CA PRO A 297 -1.93 -10.96 21.29
C PRO A 297 -3.26 -11.41 20.67
N LEU A 298 -3.85 -10.56 19.84
CA LEU A 298 -5.14 -10.76 19.17
C LEU A 298 -6.31 -11.03 20.14
N GLN A 299 -6.27 -10.48 21.37
CA GLN A 299 -7.28 -10.77 22.41
C GLN A 299 -8.73 -10.47 21.99
N GLN A 300 -8.91 -9.60 21.00
CA GLN A 300 -10.22 -9.20 20.50
C GLN A 300 -10.72 -10.08 19.35
N GLN A 301 -9.88 -10.95 18.80
CA GLN A 301 -10.09 -11.60 17.50
C GLN A 301 -9.97 -13.13 17.62
N LEU A 302 -10.72 -13.83 16.78
CA LEU A 302 -10.54 -15.26 16.55
C LEU A 302 -9.40 -15.51 15.55
N VAL A 303 -8.73 -16.65 15.68
CA VAL A 303 -7.68 -17.11 14.79
C VAL A 303 -7.99 -18.55 14.40
N ASP A 304 -8.05 -18.85 13.11
CA ASP A 304 -8.36 -20.20 12.64
C ASP A 304 -7.25 -21.19 13.10
N PRO A 305 -7.58 -22.38 13.63
CA PRO A 305 -6.58 -23.40 13.98
C PRO A 305 -5.67 -23.82 12.81
N SER A 306 -6.14 -23.64 11.58
CA SER A 306 -5.42 -23.93 10.33
C SER A 306 -4.75 -22.71 9.71
N ASP A 307 -4.76 -21.54 10.35
CA ASP A 307 -3.95 -20.39 9.92
C ASP A 307 -2.48 -20.81 9.74
N SER A 308 -1.87 -20.42 8.62
CA SER A 308 -0.58 -20.93 8.17
C SER A 308 0.60 -20.53 9.07
N VAL A 309 0.43 -19.48 9.88
CA VAL A 309 1.48 -18.92 10.74
C VAL A 309 1.05 -18.98 12.22
N LEU A 310 -0.18 -18.57 12.52
CA LEU A 310 -0.70 -18.43 13.88
C LEU A 310 -1.52 -19.63 14.34
N GLY A 311 -1.85 -20.59 13.46
CA GLY A 311 -2.60 -21.80 13.79
C GLY A 311 -2.06 -22.55 15.02
N PRO A 312 -0.74 -22.83 15.11
CA PRO A 312 -0.14 -23.47 16.28
C PRO A 312 -0.30 -22.69 17.60
N LEU A 313 -0.48 -21.36 17.50
CA LEU A 313 -0.69 -20.46 18.63
C LEU A 313 -2.16 -20.16 18.89
N SER A 314 -3.09 -20.62 18.06
CA SER A 314 -4.52 -20.29 18.20
C SER A 314 -5.12 -20.83 19.50
N ARG A 315 -6.04 -20.05 20.10
CA ARG A 315 -6.89 -20.48 21.22
C ARG A 315 -8.30 -20.88 20.81
N TYR A 316 -8.60 -20.93 19.51
CA TYR A 316 -9.93 -21.23 19.02
C TYR A 316 -10.54 -22.45 19.74
N PRO A 317 -11.82 -22.38 20.20
CA PRO A 317 -12.81 -21.34 19.90
C PRO A 317 -12.71 -20.05 20.73
N GLU A 318 -11.71 -19.90 21.60
CA GLU A 318 -11.46 -18.67 22.35
C GLU A 318 -10.64 -17.66 21.52
N ARG A 319 -10.81 -16.36 21.83
CA ARG A 319 -10.07 -15.26 21.18
C ARG A 319 -8.60 -15.20 21.63
N GLY A 320 -7.76 -14.68 20.73
CA GLY A 320 -6.33 -14.44 20.94
C GLY A 320 -5.44 -15.68 20.87
N LEU A 321 -4.14 -15.45 21.05
CA LEU A 321 -3.11 -16.49 20.96
C LEU A 321 -2.79 -17.12 22.32
N ARG A 322 -2.29 -18.36 22.35
CA ARG A 322 -1.88 -19.10 23.57
C ARG A 322 -0.75 -18.40 24.32
N VAL A 323 0.10 -17.67 23.60
CA VAL A 323 1.15 -16.82 24.18
C VAL A 323 0.53 -15.74 25.07
N LYS A 324 1.12 -15.51 26.25
CA LYS A 324 0.53 -14.63 27.27
C LYS A 324 0.68 -13.13 26.98
N SER A 325 1.66 -12.72 26.19
CA SER A 325 1.93 -11.30 25.89
C SER A 325 2.82 -11.14 24.66
N TYR A 326 2.80 -9.95 24.05
CA TYR A 326 3.77 -9.57 23.02
C TYR A 326 5.22 -9.58 23.52
N ASN A 327 5.46 -9.17 24.77
CA ASN A 327 6.81 -9.23 25.36
C ASN A 327 7.38 -10.65 25.35
N ALA A 328 6.56 -11.69 25.53
CA ALA A 328 7.01 -13.07 25.44
C ALA A 328 7.44 -13.43 24.00
N MET A 329 6.69 -13.00 22.99
CA MET A 329 7.07 -13.21 21.58
C MET A 329 8.34 -12.45 21.22
N ILE A 330 8.50 -11.20 21.67
CA ILE A 330 9.70 -10.38 21.45
C ILE A 330 10.94 -11.05 22.06
N ARG A 331 10.85 -11.53 23.31
CA ARG A 331 11.95 -12.21 24.01
C ARG A 331 12.41 -13.48 23.30
N THR A 332 11.49 -14.20 22.67
CA THR A 332 11.81 -15.38 21.86
C THR A 332 12.41 -15.00 20.51
N ALA A 333 11.83 -14.00 19.84
CA ALA A 333 12.18 -13.59 18.48
C ALA A 333 13.51 -12.84 18.36
N PHE A 334 13.89 -12.02 19.34
CA PHE A 334 14.99 -11.05 19.21
C PHE A 334 16.13 -11.30 20.19
N GLN A 335 17.33 -10.83 19.82
CA GLN A 335 18.53 -10.95 20.64
C GLN A 335 18.38 -10.26 22.00
N GLU A 336 18.80 -10.95 23.06
CA GLU A 336 18.65 -10.54 24.46
C GLU A 336 19.20 -9.14 24.75
N LYS A 337 20.34 -8.80 24.14
CA LYS A 337 20.99 -7.50 24.29
C LYS A 337 20.11 -6.31 23.92
N TYR A 338 19.03 -6.48 23.15
CA TYR A 338 18.13 -5.37 22.77
C TYR A 338 16.87 -5.26 23.62
N TRP A 339 16.58 -6.20 24.53
CA TRP A 339 15.36 -6.14 25.34
C TRP A 339 15.59 -6.37 26.83
N GLN A 340 16.74 -6.91 27.23
CA GLN A 340 17.09 -7.18 28.62
C GLN A 340 18.15 -6.20 29.15
N SER A 341 17.81 -5.51 30.24
CA SER A 341 18.76 -4.72 31.03
C SER A 341 18.24 -4.58 32.45
N GLU A 342 19.17 -4.45 33.40
CA GLU A 342 18.87 -4.05 34.79
C GLU A 342 18.67 -2.54 34.91
N LYS A 343 19.16 -1.76 33.93
CA LYS A 343 19.02 -0.31 33.85
C LYS A 343 17.79 0.09 33.05
N PHE A 344 17.31 1.31 33.31
CA PHE A 344 16.19 1.92 32.59
C PHE A 344 16.70 3.07 31.72
N VAL A 345 15.99 3.29 30.61
CA VAL A 345 16.21 4.45 29.74
C VAL A 345 15.22 5.53 30.16
N GLN A 346 15.72 6.71 30.48
CA GLN A 346 14.92 7.89 30.83
C GLN A 346 14.99 8.89 29.69
N VAL A 347 13.84 9.47 29.32
CA VAL A 347 13.72 10.47 28.25
C VAL A 347 13.07 11.72 28.83
N ALA A 348 13.75 12.86 28.70
CA ALA A 348 13.21 14.15 29.10
C ALA A 348 12.24 14.72 28.06
N GLU A 349 11.48 15.76 28.42
CA GLU A 349 10.51 16.42 27.53
C GLU A 349 11.15 16.97 26.24
N ASP A 350 12.42 17.39 26.30
CA ASP A 350 13.18 17.87 25.14
C ASP A 350 13.77 16.73 24.26
N GLY A 351 13.51 15.47 24.62
CA GLY A 351 14.01 14.28 23.95
C GLY A 351 15.38 13.79 24.44
N THR A 352 16.01 14.47 25.39
CA THR A 352 17.31 14.05 25.95
C THR A 352 17.20 12.67 26.59
N VAL A 353 18.08 11.76 26.19
CA VAL A 353 18.13 10.38 26.69
C VAL A 353 19.19 10.24 27.77
N SER A 354 18.83 9.63 28.91
CA SER A 354 19.75 9.28 29.99
C SER A 354 19.48 7.86 30.51
N ILE A 355 20.39 7.34 31.34
CA ILE A 355 20.32 5.98 31.87
C ILE A 355 20.27 6.05 33.39
N VAL A 356 19.30 5.34 33.99
CA VAL A 356 19.13 5.28 35.44
C VAL A 356 19.16 3.84 35.94
N ASP A 357 19.78 3.61 37.10
CA ASP A 357 19.92 2.27 37.70
C ASP A 357 18.62 1.82 38.40
N GLN A 358 17.80 2.76 38.86
CA GLN A 358 16.50 2.51 39.47
C GLN A 358 15.49 3.54 38.99
N ARG A 359 14.21 3.17 39.02
CA ARG A 359 13.11 4.08 38.69
C ARG A 359 13.00 5.18 39.73
N ASP A 360 13.22 6.42 39.33
CA ASP A 360 13.01 7.61 40.16
C ASP A 360 11.56 8.11 40.10
N ARG A 361 10.80 7.72 39.06
CA ARG A 361 9.42 8.15 38.82
C ARG A 361 9.24 9.67 38.76
N ASN A 362 10.26 10.38 38.29
CA ASN A 362 10.19 11.81 38.07
C ASN A 362 9.05 12.13 37.07
N PRO A 363 8.07 12.98 37.43
CA PRO A 363 6.97 13.33 36.54
C PRO A 363 7.40 14.07 35.27
N ASP A 364 8.59 14.67 35.26
CA ASP A 364 9.13 15.44 34.13
C ASP A 364 9.88 14.57 33.11
N THR A 365 9.97 13.26 33.37
CA THR A 365 10.68 12.32 32.49
C THR A 365 9.90 11.03 32.30
N ASP A 366 10.07 10.45 31.13
CA ASP A 366 9.53 9.14 30.81
C ASP A 366 10.59 8.03 30.99
N GLU A 367 10.27 7.03 31.81
CA GLU A 367 11.15 5.88 32.03
C GLU A 367 10.67 4.63 31.27
N TYR A 368 11.59 3.96 30.60
CA TYR A 368 11.34 2.77 29.78
C TYR A 368 12.26 1.62 30.19
N THR A 369 11.71 0.41 30.22
CA THR A 369 12.56 -0.79 30.09
C THR A 369 13.25 -0.79 28.73
N LEU A 370 14.37 -1.51 28.59
CA LEU A 370 15.05 -1.63 27.31
C LEU A 370 14.13 -2.16 26.18
N LEU A 371 13.28 -3.16 26.50
CA LEU A 371 12.26 -3.65 25.58
C LEU A 371 11.29 -2.54 25.13
N GLU A 372 10.80 -1.74 26.09
CA GLU A 372 9.84 -0.68 25.80
C GLU A 372 10.48 0.40 24.90
N TYR A 373 11.72 0.80 25.21
CA TYR A 373 12.46 1.83 24.45
C TYR A 373 12.71 1.42 22.99
N ASN A 374 13.13 0.18 22.75
CA ASN A 374 13.45 -0.35 21.43
C ASN A 374 12.23 -0.90 20.66
N PHE A 375 10.99 -0.59 21.08
CA PHE A 375 9.82 -1.23 20.49
C PHE A 375 9.67 -1.02 18.98
N ALA A 376 10.05 0.15 18.45
CA ALA A 376 10.03 0.44 17.02
C ALA A 376 10.88 -0.55 16.21
N LEU A 377 12.06 -0.92 16.72
CA LEU A 377 12.95 -1.92 16.10
C LEU A 377 12.25 -3.27 15.97
N PHE A 378 11.63 -3.74 17.05
CA PHE A 378 10.94 -5.03 17.07
C PHE A 378 9.69 -5.03 16.19
N PHE A 379 8.91 -3.95 16.24
CA PHE A 379 7.71 -3.79 15.43
C PHE A 379 8.05 -3.79 13.93
N GLY A 380 8.98 -2.92 13.52
CA GLY A 380 9.38 -2.78 12.12
C GLY A 380 9.91 -4.09 11.53
N LEU A 381 10.84 -4.76 12.23
CA LEU A 381 11.41 -6.02 11.75
C LEU A 381 10.40 -7.17 11.72
N ALA A 382 9.55 -7.28 12.74
CA ALA A 382 8.54 -8.33 12.77
C ALA A 382 7.53 -8.17 11.62
N VAL A 383 7.00 -6.95 11.42
CA VAL A 383 6.05 -6.66 10.34
C VAL A 383 6.69 -6.86 8.97
N GLN A 384 7.91 -6.37 8.75
CA GLN A 384 8.65 -6.64 7.51
C GLN A 384 8.80 -8.13 7.23
N LEU A 385 9.17 -8.92 8.23
CA LEU A 385 9.35 -10.37 8.05
C LEU A 385 8.03 -11.06 7.71
N TYR A 386 6.91 -10.59 8.26
CA TYR A 386 5.58 -11.07 7.88
C TYR A 386 5.21 -10.65 6.46
N GLU A 387 5.32 -9.37 6.11
CA GLU A 387 4.99 -8.85 4.78
C GLU A 387 5.87 -9.44 3.68
N ALA A 388 7.11 -9.82 3.99
CA ALA A 388 7.99 -10.57 3.09
C ALA A 388 7.47 -11.98 2.75
N THR A 389 6.49 -12.51 3.50
CA THR A 389 5.81 -13.77 3.16
C THR A 389 4.64 -13.57 2.20
N LEU A 390 4.14 -12.33 2.04
CA LEU A 390 2.96 -12.01 1.22
C LEU A 390 3.32 -11.89 -0.25
N VAL A 391 3.85 -12.97 -0.83
CA VAL A 391 4.30 -13.06 -2.22
C VAL A 391 3.27 -13.79 -3.08
N SER A 392 2.81 -13.11 -4.12
CA SER A 392 1.80 -13.58 -5.08
C SER A 392 2.48 -13.93 -6.40
N ASP A 393 3.04 -15.14 -6.45
CA ASP A 393 3.88 -15.71 -7.50
C ASP A 393 3.25 -16.91 -8.25
N ASP A 394 1.92 -17.08 -8.19
CA ASP A 394 1.22 -18.18 -8.84
C ASP A 394 -0.03 -17.73 -9.62
N THR A 395 0.06 -16.56 -10.24
CA THR A 395 -0.96 -16.06 -11.17
C THR A 395 -1.08 -16.96 -12.41
N PRO A 396 -2.20 -16.92 -13.16
CA PRO A 396 -2.29 -17.56 -14.47
C PRO A 396 -1.11 -17.23 -15.41
N TRP A 397 -0.65 -15.97 -15.40
CA TRP A 397 0.54 -15.57 -16.14
C TRP A 397 1.83 -16.24 -15.64
N ASP A 398 2.05 -16.32 -14.33
CA ASP A 398 3.24 -16.99 -13.76
C ASP A 398 3.27 -18.46 -14.19
N ARG A 399 2.14 -19.17 -14.09
CA ARG A 399 2.04 -20.58 -14.51
C ARG A 399 2.33 -20.76 -16.00
N PHE A 400 1.80 -19.89 -16.85
CA PHE A 400 2.09 -19.89 -18.28
C PHE A 400 3.59 -19.63 -18.55
N ARG A 401 4.21 -18.64 -17.89
CA ARG A 401 5.63 -18.33 -18.05
C ARG A 401 6.56 -19.39 -17.48
N ARG A 402 6.12 -20.12 -16.46
CA ARG A 402 6.84 -21.27 -15.88
C ARG A 402 6.96 -22.43 -16.86
N GLU A 403 5.91 -22.69 -17.65
CA GLU A 403 5.93 -23.69 -18.72
C GLU A 403 6.76 -23.24 -19.93
N HIS A 404 6.84 -21.92 -20.16
CA HIS A 404 7.47 -21.33 -21.34
C HIS A 404 8.57 -20.30 -21.00
N PRO A 405 9.60 -20.62 -20.20
CA PRO A 405 10.51 -19.62 -19.62
C PRO A 405 11.35 -18.88 -20.67
N SER A 406 11.68 -19.52 -21.80
CA SER A 406 12.49 -18.93 -22.86
C SER A 406 11.69 -17.92 -23.70
N ALA A 407 12.29 -16.76 -23.99
CA ALA A 407 11.72 -15.79 -24.92
C ALA A 407 11.59 -16.33 -26.37
N THR A 408 12.29 -17.41 -26.70
CA THR A 408 12.20 -18.06 -28.02
C THR A 408 11.15 -19.16 -28.10
N ASP A 409 10.39 -19.40 -27.03
CA ASP A 409 9.38 -20.45 -27.00
C ASP A 409 8.22 -20.12 -27.99
N PRO A 410 7.90 -21.02 -28.95
CA PRO A 410 6.85 -20.78 -29.93
C PRO A 410 5.46 -20.62 -29.30
N ALA A 411 5.23 -21.09 -28.07
CA ALA A 411 3.97 -20.91 -27.36
C ALA A 411 3.68 -19.44 -27.00
N LEU A 412 4.71 -18.58 -27.00
CA LEU A 412 4.53 -17.14 -26.76
C LEU A 412 3.98 -16.38 -27.97
N ASN A 413 3.85 -17.03 -29.13
CA ASN A 413 3.33 -16.39 -30.32
C ASN A 413 1.78 -16.52 -30.38
N PRO A 414 1.02 -15.42 -30.21
CA PRO A 414 -0.45 -15.47 -30.22
C PRO A 414 -1.05 -15.74 -31.60
N TRP A 415 -0.27 -15.71 -32.68
CA TRP A 415 -0.75 -16.06 -34.03
C TRP A 415 -0.78 -17.56 -34.25
N THR A 416 0.16 -18.29 -33.64
CA THR A 416 0.28 -19.74 -33.78
C THR A 416 -0.30 -20.49 -32.59
N ASN A 417 -0.26 -19.90 -31.38
CA ASN A 417 -0.84 -20.50 -30.19
C ASN A 417 -2.32 -20.10 -30.05
N GLN A 418 -3.21 -20.96 -30.53
CA GLN A 418 -4.66 -20.71 -30.46
C GLN A 418 -5.26 -20.98 -29.07
N ASN A 419 -4.64 -21.84 -28.28
CA ASN A 419 -5.13 -22.30 -26.98
C ASN A 419 -3.97 -22.33 -25.95
N PRO A 420 -3.46 -21.17 -25.51
CA PRO A 420 -2.43 -21.15 -24.47
C PRO A 420 -2.96 -21.77 -23.17
N ASN A 421 -2.09 -22.47 -22.44
CA ASN A 421 -2.43 -22.98 -21.12
C ASN A 421 -2.56 -21.83 -20.11
N HIS A 422 -3.46 -21.97 -19.13
CA HIS A 422 -3.72 -21.04 -18.00
C HIS A 422 -4.27 -19.66 -18.36
N ILE A 423 -3.93 -19.08 -19.51
CA ILE A 423 -4.40 -17.77 -19.98
C ILE A 423 -5.23 -17.89 -21.26
N THR A 424 -5.97 -16.85 -21.62
CA THR A 424 -6.64 -16.80 -22.92
C THR A 424 -5.68 -16.32 -24.00
N ARG A 425 -5.96 -16.67 -25.27
CA ARG A 425 -5.25 -16.10 -26.42
C ARG A 425 -5.34 -14.57 -26.45
N PHE A 426 -6.47 -14.01 -26.01
CA PHE A 426 -6.70 -12.57 -25.92
C PHE A 426 -5.78 -11.90 -24.88
N ALA A 427 -5.61 -12.51 -23.71
CA ALA A 427 -4.63 -12.07 -22.71
C ALA A 427 -3.18 -12.19 -23.23
N LEU A 428 -2.87 -13.21 -24.02
CA LEU A 428 -1.55 -13.31 -24.66
C LEU A 428 -1.32 -12.16 -25.66
N PHE A 429 -2.31 -11.79 -26.48
CA PHE A 429 -2.23 -10.57 -27.30
C PHE A 429 -2.02 -9.31 -26.45
N GLY A 430 -2.74 -9.19 -25.33
CA GLY A 430 -2.56 -8.10 -24.37
C GLY A 430 -1.15 -7.97 -23.82
N ALA A 431 -0.49 -9.10 -23.52
CA ALA A 431 0.90 -9.13 -23.06
C ALA A 431 1.88 -8.53 -24.08
N HIS A 432 1.65 -8.83 -25.38
CA HIS A 432 2.45 -8.28 -26.47
C HIS A 432 2.20 -6.78 -26.64
N LEU A 433 0.94 -6.35 -26.61
CA LEU A 433 0.57 -4.93 -26.66
C LEU A 433 1.20 -4.14 -25.51
N PHE A 434 1.16 -4.68 -24.29
CA PHE A 434 1.75 -4.07 -23.11
C PHE A 434 3.25 -3.73 -23.29
N ASN A 435 3.93 -4.50 -24.15
CA ASN A 435 5.35 -4.35 -24.45
C ASN A 435 5.63 -3.85 -25.88
N ASP A 436 4.62 -3.41 -26.65
CA ASP A 436 4.82 -3.01 -28.06
C ASP A 436 5.92 -1.94 -28.20
N ARG A 437 7.00 -2.30 -28.90
CA ARG A 437 8.15 -1.42 -29.20
C ARG A 437 8.28 -1.09 -30.69
N THR A 438 7.39 -1.61 -31.53
CA THR A 438 7.68 -1.78 -32.97
C THR A 438 7.27 -0.59 -33.85
N ARG A 439 6.60 0.44 -33.32
CA ARG A 439 5.91 1.47 -34.12
C ARG A 439 6.36 2.92 -33.93
N GLY A 440 7.62 3.14 -33.56
CA GLY A 440 8.21 4.47 -33.38
C GLY A 440 7.47 5.36 -32.35
N PRO A 441 6.73 6.41 -32.77
CA PRO A 441 5.96 7.26 -31.87
C PRO A 441 4.60 6.66 -31.45
N ASN A 442 4.13 5.60 -32.11
CA ASN A 442 2.79 5.04 -31.93
C ASN A 442 2.75 3.80 -30.99
N ASN A 443 3.74 3.68 -30.12
CA ASN A 443 3.97 2.51 -29.27
C ASN A 443 3.20 2.64 -27.95
N LEU A 444 2.93 1.50 -27.30
CA LEU A 444 2.36 1.51 -25.95
C LEU A 444 3.47 1.58 -24.87
N ARG A 445 4.45 0.67 -24.89
CA ARG A 445 5.62 0.68 -23.97
C ARG A 445 5.26 0.75 -22.48
N CYS A 446 4.15 0.16 -22.04
CA CYS A 446 3.79 0.09 -20.61
C CYS A 446 4.91 -0.58 -19.79
N SER A 447 5.61 -1.53 -20.42
CA SER A 447 6.79 -2.22 -19.88
C SER A 447 8.02 -1.34 -19.66
N ASN A 448 8.04 -0.05 -20.02
CA ASN A 448 9.14 0.86 -19.66
C ASN A 448 9.12 1.26 -18.18
N CYS A 449 7.95 1.15 -17.53
CA CYS A 449 7.74 1.54 -16.14
C CYS A 449 7.28 0.33 -15.33
N HIS A 450 6.41 -0.50 -15.92
CA HIS A 450 5.94 -1.74 -15.31
C HIS A 450 6.79 -2.91 -15.80
N GLU A 451 8.01 -2.99 -15.27
CA GLU A 451 9.07 -3.84 -15.78
C GLU A 451 9.15 -5.21 -15.10
N SER A 452 9.64 -6.21 -15.86
CA SER A 452 10.05 -7.53 -15.35
C SER A 452 8.94 -8.33 -14.65
N ALA A 453 9.29 -9.37 -13.90
CA ALA A 453 8.32 -10.23 -13.23
C ALA A 453 7.69 -9.54 -12.00
N GLU A 454 8.38 -8.58 -11.37
CA GLU A 454 7.87 -7.76 -10.28
C GLU A 454 6.78 -6.76 -10.75
N LEU A 455 6.82 -6.38 -12.05
CA LEU A 455 5.96 -5.42 -12.76
C LEU A 455 5.96 -4.00 -12.20
N THR A 456 7.11 -3.59 -11.68
CA THR A 456 7.43 -2.21 -11.30
C THR A 456 8.94 -1.99 -11.46
N ASP A 457 9.33 -0.84 -12.00
CA ASP A 457 10.72 -0.38 -12.04
C ASP A 457 11.19 0.25 -10.71
N ALA A 458 10.29 0.42 -9.73
CA ALA A 458 10.59 0.82 -8.37
C ALA A 458 11.08 -0.34 -7.47
N SER A 459 11.34 -1.51 -8.06
CA SER A 459 11.79 -2.69 -7.31
C SER A 459 13.25 -2.58 -6.87
N VAL A 460 13.62 -3.24 -5.76
CA VAL A 460 15.01 -3.31 -5.25
C VAL A 460 15.99 -3.68 -6.36
N ARG A 461 15.65 -4.71 -7.16
CA ARG A 461 16.49 -5.20 -8.26
C ARG A 461 16.64 -4.15 -9.36
N ARG A 462 15.55 -3.47 -9.73
CA ARG A 462 15.57 -2.47 -10.81
C ARG A 462 16.30 -1.19 -10.40
N ILE A 463 16.11 -0.73 -9.15
CA ILE A 463 16.85 0.40 -8.60
C ILE A 463 18.34 0.07 -8.48
N GLY A 464 18.71 -1.12 -7.97
CA GLY A 464 20.11 -1.53 -7.84
C GLY A 464 20.90 -1.60 -9.16
N LEU A 465 20.22 -1.77 -10.30
CA LEU A 465 20.83 -1.72 -11.64
C LEU A 465 21.07 -0.30 -12.15
N ALA A 466 20.36 0.70 -11.63
CA ALA A 466 20.62 2.10 -11.96
C ALA A 466 21.68 2.63 -10.99
N ALA A 467 22.95 2.44 -11.35
CA ALA A 467 24.07 3.01 -10.61
C ALA A 467 23.81 4.51 -10.35
N ASN A 468 23.67 4.86 -9.07
CA ASN A 468 23.43 6.19 -8.49
C ASN A 468 22.01 6.57 -8.11
N GLY A 469 20.94 5.88 -8.52
CA GLY A 469 19.56 6.21 -8.10
C GLY A 469 18.76 7.11 -9.05
N PRO A 470 19.22 8.32 -9.44
CA PRO A 470 18.57 9.12 -10.48
C PRO A 470 18.71 8.50 -11.86
N VAL A 471 17.75 8.80 -12.73
CA VAL A 471 17.79 8.48 -14.16
C VAL A 471 17.31 9.68 -14.98
N ARG A 472 17.56 9.64 -16.28
CA ARG A 472 16.87 10.52 -17.22
C ARG A 472 15.53 9.93 -17.61
N ASN A 473 14.49 10.74 -17.56
CA ASN A 473 13.26 10.41 -18.30
C ASN A 473 13.47 10.63 -19.81
N ARG A 474 12.43 10.39 -20.62
CA ARG A 474 12.49 10.49 -22.09
C ARG A 474 12.96 11.86 -22.59
N ASP A 475 12.72 12.91 -21.81
CA ASP A 475 12.84 14.31 -22.22
C ASP A 475 14.09 14.98 -21.65
N GLY A 476 14.88 14.22 -20.87
CA GLY A 476 16.14 14.65 -20.29
C GLY A 476 16.03 15.31 -18.92
N ASN A 477 14.86 15.27 -18.27
CA ASN A 477 14.75 15.62 -16.85
C ASN A 477 15.46 14.56 -16.01
N ILE A 478 16.10 15.00 -14.93
CA ILE A 478 16.56 14.11 -13.87
C ILE A 478 15.38 13.78 -12.96
N ILE A 479 15.13 12.49 -12.78
CA ILE A 479 14.08 11.94 -11.93
C ILE A 479 14.63 10.87 -10.99
N ASP A 480 13.91 10.58 -9.92
CA ASP A 480 14.14 9.38 -9.12
C ASP A 480 13.63 8.16 -9.90
N LYS A 481 14.48 7.13 -10.12
CA LYS A 481 14.01 5.91 -10.78
C LYS A 481 12.85 5.29 -10.01
N GLY A 482 11.84 4.82 -10.74
CA GLY A 482 10.62 4.26 -10.13
C GLY A 482 9.58 5.29 -9.73
N PHE A 483 9.79 6.58 -9.99
CA PHE A 483 8.85 7.65 -9.67
C PHE A 483 8.52 8.46 -10.93
N ASN A 484 7.24 8.63 -11.22
CA ASN A 484 6.81 9.39 -12.39
C ASN A 484 5.57 10.23 -12.12
N ASN A 485 5.50 11.40 -12.75
CA ASN A 485 4.29 12.21 -12.85
C ASN A 485 3.59 11.86 -14.18
N ILE A 486 2.41 11.24 -14.08
CA ILE A 486 1.61 10.78 -15.23
C ILE A 486 0.54 11.79 -15.66
N GLY A 487 0.49 12.98 -15.04
CA GLY A 487 -0.50 14.02 -15.35
C GLY A 487 -1.91 13.68 -14.87
N LEU A 488 -2.02 13.02 -13.71
CA LEU A 488 -3.33 12.67 -13.12
C LEU A 488 -4.08 13.90 -12.59
N ARG A 489 -3.34 14.78 -11.91
CA ARG A 489 -3.79 16.01 -11.26
C ARG A 489 -2.72 17.10 -11.44
N PRO A 490 -3.09 18.40 -11.30
CA PRO A 490 -2.10 19.47 -11.21
C PRO A 490 -1.07 19.20 -10.11
N THR A 491 0.17 19.61 -10.33
CA THR A 491 1.28 19.30 -9.42
C THR A 491 1.08 19.91 -8.04
N GLU A 492 0.42 21.06 -7.95
CA GLU A 492 0.10 21.73 -6.69
C GLU A 492 -0.86 20.93 -5.79
N ASP A 493 -1.62 19.97 -6.33
CA ASP A 493 -2.54 19.16 -5.51
C ASP A 493 -1.77 18.18 -4.60
N ASP A 494 -0.64 17.64 -5.07
CA ASP A 494 0.26 16.81 -4.27
C ASP A 494 1.64 16.70 -4.95
N LEU A 495 2.68 17.17 -4.27
CA LEU A 495 4.05 17.18 -4.78
C LEU A 495 4.71 15.80 -4.87
N GLY A 496 4.13 14.76 -4.26
CA GLY A 496 4.68 13.41 -4.28
C GLY A 496 6.12 13.36 -3.74
N VAL A 497 7.02 12.68 -4.47
CA VAL A 497 8.45 12.60 -4.12
C VAL A 497 9.19 13.94 -4.26
N GLY A 498 8.61 14.91 -4.96
CA GLY A 498 9.17 16.26 -5.11
C GLY A 498 9.06 17.13 -3.85
N ALA A 499 8.28 16.68 -2.85
CA ALA A 499 8.10 17.35 -1.58
C ALA A 499 9.36 17.33 -0.68
N SER A 500 9.33 18.15 0.36
CA SER A 500 10.30 18.15 1.46
C SER A 500 9.57 18.02 2.80
N ASP A 501 10.25 17.45 3.79
CA ASP A 501 9.83 17.44 5.19
C ASP A 501 10.88 18.16 6.07
N ALA A 502 10.75 18.07 7.40
CA ALA A 502 11.69 18.67 8.34
C ALA A 502 13.15 18.18 8.19
N PHE A 503 13.36 17.05 7.53
CA PHE A 503 14.66 16.43 7.25
C PHE A 503 15.10 16.65 5.79
N GLY A 504 14.51 17.62 5.10
CA GLY A 504 14.87 18.01 3.73
C GLY A 504 14.09 17.27 2.64
N PRO A 505 14.59 17.24 1.39
CA PRO A 505 13.87 16.66 0.25
C PRO A 505 13.64 15.15 0.38
N LEU A 506 12.46 14.68 -0.04
CA LEU A 506 12.15 13.25 -0.16
C LEU A 506 12.88 12.61 -1.35
N SER A 507 13.01 13.36 -2.44
CA SER A 507 13.71 12.91 -3.65
C SER A 507 15.19 12.62 -3.38
N HIS A 508 15.65 11.48 -3.85
CA HIS A 508 17.07 11.14 -3.85
C HIS A 508 17.86 12.04 -4.81
N SER A 509 17.31 12.37 -5.97
CA SER A 509 17.91 13.29 -6.94
C SER A 509 18.12 14.69 -6.38
N LYS A 510 17.12 15.28 -5.72
CA LYS A 510 17.27 16.59 -5.04
C LYS A 510 18.27 16.54 -3.88
N ARG A 511 18.47 15.38 -3.22
CA ARG A 511 19.51 15.25 -2.18
C ARG A 511 20.92 15.12 -2.75
N LEU A 512 21.06 14.45 -3.89
CA LEU A 512 22.34 14.32 -4.59
C LEU A 512 22.77 15.64 -5.25
N PHE A 513 21.80 16.42 -5.71
CA PHE A 513 21.99 17.69 -6.39
C PHE A 513 21.14 18.79 -5.72
N PRO A 514 21.56 19.30 -4.54
CA PRO A 514 20.72 20.15 -3.68
C PRO A 514 20.40 21.53 -4.25
N ASP A 515 21.31 22.13 -5.02
CA ASP A 515 21.13 23.48 -5.55
C ASP A 515 20.38 23.46 -6.89
N SER A 516 20.88 22.66 -7.82
CA SER A 516 20.33 22.54 -9.16
C SER A 516 20.76 21.23 -9.81
N PRO A 517 20.04 20.76 -10.84
CA PRO A 517 20.52 19.69 -11.71
C PRO A 517 21.93 19.99 -12.24
N PRO A 518 22.85 19.00 -12.31
CA PRO A 518 24.19 19.20 -12.85
C PRO A 518 24.12 19.56 -14.34
N ALA A 519 25.14 20.27 -14.85
CA ALA A 519 25.20 20.65 -16.28
C ALA A 519 25.22 19.43 -17.21
N SER A 520 25.81 18.32 -16.77
CA SER A 520 25.78 17.02 -17.43
C SER A 520 25.52 15.91 -16.44
N PHE A 521 24.89 14.84 -16.93
CA PHE A 521 24.63 13.61 -16.19
C PHE A 521 24.57 12.47 -17.21
N ASP A 522 24.92 11.24 -16.83
CA ASP A 522 25.02 10.06 -17.72
C ASP A 522 25.73 10.23 -19.09
N GLY A 523 26.60 11.23 -19.23
CA GLY A 523 27.35 11.51 -20.46
C GLY A 523 26.67 12.48 -21.43
N ALA A 524 25.50 13.03 -21.09
CA ALA A 524 24.79 14.04 -21.87
C ALA A 524 24.53 15.34 -21.07
N ALA A 525 24.26 16.45 -21.76
CA ALA A 525 23.85 17.70 -21.12
C ALA A 525 22.44 17.59 -20.52
N VAL A 526 22.21 18.20 -19.36
CA VAL A 526 20.86 18.32 -18.77
C VAL A 526 20.19 19.55 -19.36
N THR A 527 19.05 19.37 -20.02
CA THR A 527 18.38 20.43 -20.78
C THR A 527 17.03 20.88 -20.21
N LYS A 528 16.45 20.10 -19.28
CA LYS A 528 15.09 20.32 -18.75
C LYS A 528 15.00 20.40 -17.22
N GLY A 529 16.07 20.10 -16.51
CA GLY A 529 16.13 20.20 -15.05
C GLY A 529 15.59 18.96 -14.32
N PHE A 530 14.90 19.14 -13.19
CA PHE A 530 14.25 18.05 -12.47
C PHE A 530 12.85 17.75 -13.03
N GLY A 531 12.32 16.56 -12.76
CA GLY A 531 10.94 16.16 -13.08
C GLY A 531 10.30 15.39 -11.91
N LEU A 532 10.38 15.94 -10.70
CA LEU A 532 10.14 15.21 -9.46
C LEU A 532 8.80 15.56 -8.79
N GLU A 533 8.27 16.75 -9.05
CA GLU A 533 7.03 17.21 -8.43
C GLU A 533 5.81 16.58 -9.10
N GLY A 534 4.85 16.15 -8.27
CA GLY A 534 3.72 15.34 -8.69
C GLY A 534 4.08 13.92 -9.11
N ALA A 535 5.33 13.48 -8.85
CA ALA A 535 5.78 12.14 -9.20
C ALA A 535 5.58 11.15 -8.05
N PHE A 536 5.07 9.96 -8.38
CA PHE A 536 4.74 8.91 -7.43
C PHE A 536 5.38 7.57 -7.82
N LYS A 537 5.62 6.74 -6.80
CA LYS A 537 6.15 5.40 -6.96
C LYS A 537 5.27 4.58 -7.89
N ILE A 538 5.89 3.97 -8.90
CA ILE A 538 5.20 3.07 -9.83
C ILE A 538 4.76 1.81 -9.07
N PRO A 539 3.45 1.55 -8.95
CA PRO A 539 2.95 0.38 -8.24
C PRO A 539 3.18 -0.90 -9.06
N SER A 540 3.31 -2.03 -8.38
CA SER A 540 3.25 -3.34 -9.05
C SER A 540 1.83 -3.54 -9.61
N LEU A 541 1.73 -4.17 -10.78
CA LEU A 541 0.45 -4.51 -11.41
C LEU A 541 -0.08 -5.90 -11.01
N ARG A 542 0.62 -6.62 -10.13
CA ARG A 542 0.14 -7.90 -9.62
C ARG A 542 -1.09 -7.70 -8.75
N ASN A 543 -2.13 -8.51 -8.97
CA ASN A 543 -3.44 -8.38 -8.33
C ASN A 543 -4.14 -7.03 -8.56
N VAL A 544 -3.80 -6.30 -9.62
CA VAL A 544 -4.41 -4.98 -9.91
C VAL A 544 -5.93 -5.08 -10.11
N ALA A 545 -6.45 -6.22 -10.57
CA ALA A 545 -7.88 -6.46 -10.69
C ALA A 545 -8.63 -6.52 -9.34
N LEU A 546 -7.92 -6.64 -8.21
CA LEU A 546 -8.51 -6.75 -6.87
C LEU A 546 -8.37 -5.48 -6.02
N THR A 547 -7.82 -4.39 -6.56
CA THR A 547 -7.33 -3.26 -5.75
C THR A 547 -7.88 -1.90 -6.20
N ALA A 548 -9.04 -1.89 -6.86
CA ALA A 548 -9.77 -0.66 -7.12
C ALA A 548 -10.13 0.07 -5.80
N PRO A 549 -10.24 1.42 -5.81
CA PRO A 549 -10.03 2.31 -6.96
C PRO A 549 -8.54 2.55 -7.26
N TYR A 550 -8.24 3.10 -8.42
CA TYR A 550 -6.90 3.17 -9.00
C TYR A 550 -6.22 4.54 -8.84
N PHE A 551 -4.89 4.52 -8.95
CA PHE A 551 -3.97 5.65 -8.75
C PHE A 551 -3.81 6.11 -7.29
N HIS A 552 -2.84 7.00 -7.05
CA HIS A 552 -2.51 7.47 -5.69
C HIS A 552 -3.63 8.28 -5.02
N ASN A 553 -4.65 8.71 -5.77
CA ASN A 553 -5.81 9.45 -5.27
C ASN A 553 -7.13 8.67 -5.42
N GLY A 554 -7.13 7.47 -6.01
CA GLY A 554 -8.35 6.72 -6.28
C GLY A 554 -9.23 7.29 -7.39
N ASP A 555 -8.66 7.97 -8.41
CA ASP A 555 -9.41 8.69 -9.46
C ASP A 555 -10.40 7.81 -10.25
N THR A 556 -10.12 6.54 -10.49
CA THR A 556 -10.98 5.67 -11.33
C THR A 556 -11.30 4.35 -10.63
N HIS A 557 -12.46 3.77 -10.92
CA HIS A 557 -12.89 2.53 -10.26
C HIS A 557 -12.72 1.27 -11.13
N SER A 558 -12.49 1.42 -12.43
CA SER A 558 -12.31 0.30 -13.35
C SER A 558 -10.91 0.24 -13.97
N LEU A 559 -10.40 -0.97 -14.20
CA LEU A 559 -9.13 -1.19 -14.91
C LEU A 559 -9.15 -0.58 -16.30
N ARG A 560 -10.30 -0.68 -16.98
CA ARG A 560 -10.45 -0.17 -18.34
C ARG A 560 -10.31 1.35 -18.39
N GLU A 561 -10.89 2.08 -17.44
CA GLU A 561 -10.68 3.53 -17.33
C GLU A 561 -9.23 3.88 -17.02
N ALA A 562 -8.56 3.10 -16.15
CA ALA A 562 -7.14 3.29 -15.84
C ALA A 562 -6.24 3.04 -17.07
N VAL A 563 -6.54 2.06 -17.92
CA VAL A 563 -5.83 1.85 -19.20
C VAL A 563 -6.11 3.00 -20.17
N LEU A 564 -7.38 3.43 -20.29
CA LEU A 564 -7.77 4.54 -21.16
C LEU A 564 -7.21 5.89 -20.70
N PHE A 565 -6.80 6.04 -19.43
CA PHE A 565 -6.07 7.20 -18.93
C PHE A 565 -4.73 7.38 -19.65
N TYR A 566 -3.98 6.30 -19.82
CA TYR A 566 -2.71 6.36 -20.56
C TYR A 566 -2.94 6.60 -22.05
N SER A 567 -3.99 6.00 -22.63
CA SER A 567 -4.36 6.16 -24.04
C SER A 567 -4.62 7.62 -24.42
N ARG A 568 -5.25 8.41 -23.53
CA ARG A 568 -5.48 9.86 -23.73
C ARG A 568 -4.31 10.76 -23.30
N GLY A 569 -3.26 10.18 -22.73
CA GLY A 569 -2.05 10.88 -22.32
C GLY A 569 -2.16 11.68 -21.02
N GLY A 570 -2.99 11.21 -20.09
CA GLY A 570 -3.24 11.86 -18.80
C GLY A 570 -4.42 12.84 -18.82
N ASN A 571 -4.73 13.41 -17.65
CA ASN A 571 -5.79 14.40 -17.50
C ASN A 571 -5.24 15.83 -17.68
N VAL A 572 -4.00 16.10 -17.25
CA VAL A 572 -3.39 17.44 -17.22
C VAL A 572 -2.43 17.66 -18.40
N ALA A 573 -2.49 18.86 -18.99
CA ALA A 573 -1.56 19.30 -20.02
C ALA A 573 -1.48 20.84 -20.14
N PRO A 574 -0.28 21.44 -20.20
CA PRO A 574 1.01 20.80 -19.91
C PRO A 574 1.09 20.36 -18.45
N ILE A 575 1.91 19.34 -18.16
CA ILE A 575 2.28 19.04 -16.76
C ILE A 575 3.48 19.93 -16.45
N ALA A 576 3.49 20.57 -15.28
CA ALA A 576 4.58 21.44 -14.87
C ALA A 576 4.89 21.27 -13.38
N GLN A 577 6.15 21.46 -13.01
CA GLN A 577 6.55 21.74 -11.63
C GLN A 577 6.00 23.10 -11.17
N ILE A 578 6.05 23.39 -9.86
CA ILE A 578 5.59 24.69 -9.31
C ILE A 578 6.37 25.86 -9.95
N ASP A 579 7.64 25.67 -10.27
CA ASP A 579 8.50 26.68 -10.90
C ASP A 579 8.23 26.88 -12.41
N GLY A 580 7.26 26.15 -12.98
CA GLY A 580 6.90 26.20 -14.39
C GLY A 580 7.74 25.27 -15.28
N THR A 581 8.71 24.52 -14.73
CA THR A 581 9.47 23.53 -15.48
C THR A 581 8.54 22.47 -16.05
N PRO A 582 8.46 22.29 -17.38
CA PRO A 582 7.56 21.32 -17.98
C PRO A 582 8.01 19.88 -17.71
N ILE A 583 7.04 19.04 -17.39
CA ILE A 583 7.17 17.58 -17.35
C ILE A 583 6.36 17.04 -18.53
N GLU A 584 6.98 16.23 -19.38
CA GLU A 584 6.25 15.67 -20.51
C GLU A 584 5.36 14.51 -20.05
N PRO A 585 4.11 14.42 -20.53
CA PRO A 585 3.23 13.32 -20.21
C PRO A 585 3.77 11.98 -20.71
N LEU A 586 3.66 10.95 -19.88
CA LEU A 586 3.97 9.56 -20.24
C LEU A 586 2.90 8.90 -21.13
N GLY A 587 2.07 9.71 -21.77
CA GLY A 587 0.98 9.25 -22.63
C GLY A 587 1.45 8.33 -23.74
N ILE A 588 0.62 7.32 -24.01
CA ILE A 588 0.86 6.35 -25.08
C ILE A 588 0.00 6.69 -26.29
N ALA A 589 0.23 5.99 -27.40
CA ALA A 589 -0.60 6.19 -28.59
C ALA A 589 -2.06 5.80 -28.34
N ASN A 590 -3.01 6.52 -28.96
CA ASN A 590 -4.43 6.22 -28.84
C ASN A 590 -4.71 4.73 -29.14
N MET A 591 -5.18 4.02 -28.12
CA MET A 591 -5.62 2.63 -28.20
C MET A 591 -7.04 2.56 -28.76
N THR A 592 -7.28 1.59 -29.63
CA THR A 592 -8.62 1.11 -29.99
C THR A 592 -9.27 0.41 -28.78
N SER A 593 -10.59 0.18 -28.83
CA SER A 593 -11.28 -0.56 -27.76
C SER A 593 -10.69 -1.95 -27.58
N ASP A 594 -10.48 -2.68 -28.69
CA ASP A 594 -9.98 -4.06 -28.64
C ASP A 594 -8.58 -4.15 -28.05
N GLU A 595 -7.70 -3.18 -28.34
CA GLU A 595 -6.38 -3.11 -27.71
C GLU A 595 -6.48 -2.84 -26.21
N ALA A 596 -7.36 -1.94 -25.78
CA ALA A 596 -7.56 -1.64 -24.36
C ALA A 596 -8.11 -2.87 -23.63
N ASP A 597 -9.09 -3.55 -24.22
CA ASP A 597 -9.71 -4.75 -23.67
C ASP A 597 -8.71 -5.91 -23.61
N ALA A 598 -7.82 -6.05 -24.60
CA ALA A 598 -6.75 -7.06 -24.60
C ALA A 598 -5.74 -6.82 -23.47
N VAL A 599 -5.33 -5.56 -23.26
CA VAL A 599 -4.44 -5.19 -22.14
C VAL A 599 -5.14 -5.47 -20.80
N VAL A 600 -6.42 -5.13 -20.65
CA VAL A 600 -7.20 -5.45 -19.44
C VAL A 600 -7.24 -6.96 -19.19
N ALA A 601 -7.52 -7.77 -20.20
CA ALA A 601 -7.54 -9.23 -20.08
C ALA A 601 -6.18 -9.80 -19.63
N TRP A 602 -5.07 -9.17 -20.04
CA TRP A 602 -3.75 -9.53 -19.54
C TRP A 602 -3.52 -9.11 -18.09
N LEU A 603 -3.94 -7.90 -17.69
CA LEU A 603 -3.86 -7.44 -16.30
C LEU A 603 -4.67 -8.32 -15.34
N GLU A 604 -5.83 -8.80 -15.78
CA GLU A 604 -6.64 -9.78 -15.02
C GLU A 604 -5.90 -11.11 -14.83
N ALA A 605 -5.12 -11.55 -15.82
CA ALA A 605 -4.29 -12.75 -15.73
C ALA A 605 -3.10 -12.63 -14.74
N LEU A 606 -2.86 -11.44 -14.19
CA LEU A 606 -1.91 -11.18 -13.10
C LEU A 606 -2.55 -11.29 -11.71
N THR A 607 -3.74 -11.89 -11.60
CA THR A 607 -4.44 -12.12 -10.33
C THR A 607 -4.16 -13.51 -9.81
N ASP A 608 -3.61 -13.61 -8.61
CA ASP A 608 -3.35 -14.89 -7.95
C ASP A 608 -4.60 -15.35 -7.20
N GLU A 609 -5.03 -16.58 -7.47
CA GLU A 609 -6.23 -17.14 -6.86
C GLU A 609 -6.13 -17.17 -5.35
N ARG A 610 -4.93 -17.43 -4.81
CA ARG A 610 -4.69 -17.49 -3.37
C ARG A 610 -4.97 -16.16 -2.69
N VAL A 611 -4.73 -15.05 -3.39
CA VAL A 611 -5.05 -13.70 -2.90
C VAL A 611 -6.55 -13.47 -2.90
N ARG A 612 -7.25 -13.88 -3.97
CA ARG A 612 -8.70 -13.71 -4.11
C ARG A 612 -9.48 -14.41 -3.00
N ILE A 613 -9.05 -15.61 -2.63
CA ILE A 613 -9.70 -16.44 -1.59
C ILE A 613 -9.00 -16.35 -0.22
N ALA A 614 -7.99 -15.49 -0.08
CA ALA A 614 -7.18 -15.38 1.13
C ALA A 614 -6.64 -16.72 1.66
N SER A 615 -6.22 -17.64 0.78
CA SER A 615 -5.51 -18.86 1.18
C SER A 615 -4.04 -18.56 1.48
N ALA A 616 -3.35 -19.48 2.15
CA ALA A 616 -1.96 -19.28 2.54
C ALA A 616 -1.06 -18.82 1.36
N PRO A 617 -0.18 -17.83 1.58
CA PRO A 617 0.15 -17.18 2.86
C PRO A 617 -0.74 -15.99 3.24
N PHE A 618 -1.85 -15.76 2.53
CA PHE A 618 -2.75 -14.60 2.70
C PHE A 618 -3.89 -14.82 3.71
N ASP A 619 -3.92 -15.98 4.36
CA ASP A 619 -4.86 -16.31 5.42
C ASP A 619 -4.68 -15.41 6.65
N HIS A 620 -5.72 -15.23 7.45
CA HIS A 620 -5.72 -14.17 8.46
C HIS A 620 -6.67 -14.38 9.66
N PRO A 621 -6.37 -13.73 10.80
CA PRO A 621 -7.31 -13.59 11.91
C PRO A 621 -8.61 -12.86 11.54
N GLN A 622 -9.62 -13.00 12.39
CA GLN A 622 -10.85 -12.19 12.33
C GLN A 622 -10.51 -10.71 12.48
N LEU A 623 -11.30 -9.84 11.85
CA LEU A 623 -11.16 -8.39 11.97
C LEU A 623 -12.55 -7.73 12.01
N PHE A 624 -12.66 -6.60 12.71
CA PHE A 624 -13.85 -5.75 12.63
C PHE A 624 -13.44 -4.39 12.10
N VAL A 625 -13.85 -4.08 10.87
CA VAL A 625 -13.46 -2.84 10.19
C VAL A 625 -14.58 -1.82 10.29
N PRO A 626 -14.28 -0.55 10.61
CA PRO A 626 -15.24 0.53 10.42
C PRO A 626 -15.66 0.60 8.95
N ASN A 627 -16.91 0.95 8.65
CA ASN A 627 -17.43 1.19 7.29
C ASN A 627 -18.31 2.46 7.33
N GLY A 628 -17.65 3.61 7.54
CA GLY A 628 -18.30 4.84 7.95
C GLY A 628 -19.11 4.75 9.25
N HIS A 629 -20.21 5.50 9.25
CA HIS A 629 -21.12 5.69 10.38
C HIS A 629 -22.57 5.50 9.90
N PRO A 630 -23.48 4.99 10.77
CA PRO A 630 -24.90 4.92 10.43
C PRO A 630 -25.44 6.30 10.06
N GLY A 631 -26.16 6.38 8.94
CA GLY A 631 -26.54 7.64 8.28
C GLY A 631 -25.64 7.99 7.09
N ASN A 632 -25.51 9.29 6.81
CA ASN A 632 -24.78 9.86 5.66
C ASN A 632 -24.08 11.18 6.05
N GLN A 633 -23.57 11.91 5.05
CA GLN A 633 -22.89 13.21 5.24
C GLN A 633 -23.75 14.34 5.84
N GLY A 634 -25.08 14.22 5.81
CA GLY A 634 -26.00 15.20 6.41
C GLY A 634 -26.38 14.88 7.87
N GLY A 635 -26.24 13.62 8.29
CA GLY A 635 -26.59 13.19 9.64
C GLY A 635 -26.05 11.81 9.99
N VAL A 636 -25.47 11.71 11.18
CA VAL A 636 -24.90 10.47 11.73
C VAL A 636 -25.39 10.20 13.15
N GLU A 637 -25.42 8.93 13.53
CA GLU A 637 -25.74 8.52 14.90
C GLU A 637 -24.66 8.97 15.90
N ARG A 638 -25.11 9.45 17.07
CA ARG A 638 -24.22 9.86 18.16
C ARG A 638 -23.55 8.65 18.79
N GLY A 639 -22.22 8.63 18.76
CA GLY A 639 -21.37 7.76 19.56
C GLY A 639 -21.01 8.38 20.92
N LYS A 640 -19.94 7.88 21.51
CA LYS A 640 -19.41 8.38 22.79
C LYS A 640 -18.54 9.62 22.56
N GLN A 641 -18.41 10.49 23.57
CA GLN A 641 -17.38 11.56 23.62
C GLN A 641 -17.35 12.52 22.41
N GLY A 642 -18.51 12.78 21.79
CA GLY A 642 -18.59 13.70 20.65
C GLY A 642 -18.20 13.07 19.31
N PHE A 643 -18.01 11.76 19.24
CA PHE A 643 -17.78 11.03 17.99
C PHE A 643 -19.09 10.55 17.37
N ALA A 644 -19.10 10.40 16.06
CA ALA A 644 -20.08 9.57 15.36
C ALA A 644 -19.90 8.09 15.77
N LYS A 645 -20.99 7.33 15.77
CA LYS A 645 -20.94 5.88 16.05
C LYS A 645 -20.38 5.15 14.83
N ASP A 646 -19.33 4.35 15.01
CA ASP A 646 -18.81 3.49 13.94
C ASP A 646 -19.86 2.44 13.53
N ASP A 647 -20.02 2.22 12.23
CA ASP A 647 -20.64 1.02 11.70
C ASP A 647 -19.53 -0.02 11.46
N LEU A 648 -19.60 -1.18 12.12
CA LEU A 648 -18.52 -2.17 12.11
C LEU A 648 -18.94 -3.37 11.26
N VAL A 649 -18.12 -3.71 10.26
CA VAL A 649 -18.26 -4.89 9.43
C VAL A 649 -17.29 -5.97 9.91
N GLU A 650 -17.79 -7.18 10.13
CA GLU A 650 -16.95 -8.33 10.45
C GLU A 650 -16.31 -8.88 9.17
N ILE A 651 -14.99 -9.05 9.22
CA ILE A 651 -14.23 -9.87 8.30
C ILE A 651 -13.93 -11.19 9.03
N PRO A 652 -14.51 -12.32 8.61
CA PRO A 652 -14.27 -13.61 9.25
C PRO A 652 -12.79 -13.98 9.24
N MET A 653 -12.35 -14.78 10.23
CA MET A 653 -11.04 -15.40 10.14
C MET A 653 -10.99 -16.38 8.95
N THR A 654 -9.84 -16.50 8.31
CA THR A 654 -9.61 -17.41 7.18
C THR A 654 -8.41 -18.30 7.51
N GLY A 655 -8.54 -19.61 7.33
CA GLY A 655 -7.45 -20.58 7.49
C GLY A 655 -6.63 -20.78 6.21
N ALA A 656 -5.59 -21.60 6.27
CA ALA A 656 -4.65 -21.79 5.15
C ALA A 656 -5.28 -22.24 3.82
N ALA A 657 -6.44 -22.90 3.85
CA ALA A 657 -7.15 -23.33 2.65
C ALA A 657 -7.89 -22.19 1.91
N GLY A 658 -7.98 -21.01 2.52
CA GLY A 658 -8.77 -19.89 2.02
C GLY A 658 -10.26 -19.97 2.39
N GLY A 659 -10.99 -18.94 2.00
CA GLY A 659 -12.41 -18.76 2.23
C GLY A 659 -13.12 -18.15 1.01
N PRO A 660 -14.41 -17.83 1.13
CA PRO A 660 -15.12 -17.14 0.05
C PRO A 660 -14.47 -15.77 -0.23
N PRO A 661 -14.34 -15.34 -1.50
CA PRO A 661 -13.83 -14.01 -1.83
C PRO A 661 -14.64 -12.90 -1.16
N LEU A 662 -13.94 -11.89 -0.63
CA LEU A 662 -14.58 -10.68 -0.11
C LEU A 662 -15.06 -9.77 -1.27
N PRO A 663 -16.21 -9.09 -1.12
CA PRO A 663 -16.67 -8.10 -2.10
C PRO A 663 -15.62 -7.02 -2.37
N GLY A 664 -15.50 -6.58 -3.62
CA GLY A 664 -14.61 -5.49 -4.03
C GLY A 664 -15.18 -4.10 -3.76
N PHE A 665 -14.44 -3.11 -4.28
CA PHE A 665 -14.86 -1.72 -4.25
C PHE A 665 -16.19 -1.53 -4.99
N LEU A 666 -17.13 -0.84 -4.36
CA LEU A 666 -18.53 -0.67 -4.81
C LEU A 666 -19.36 -1.97 -4.85
N GLU A 667 -18.92 -3.05 -4.21
CA GLU A 667 -19.63 -4.33 -4.19
C GLU A 667 -20.07 -4.75 -2.78
N GLY A 668 -21.21 -5.46 -2.70
CA GLY A 668 -21.67 -6.09 -1.47
C GLY A 668 -21.77 -5.11 -0.29
N VAL A 669 -21.29 -5.53 0.88
CA VAL A 669 -21.30 -4.72 2.11
C VAL A 669 -20.39 -3.47 2.04
N PHE A 670 -19.51 -3.40 1.04
CA PHE A 670 -18.59 -2.28 0.84
C PHE A 670 -19.06 -1.32 -0.26
N GLY A 671 -20.16 -1.61 -0.94
CA GLY A 671 -20.77 -0.77 -1.96
C GLY A 671 -21.99 0.01 -1.49
N PRO A 672 -22.57 0.84 -2.37
CA PRO A 672 -23.84 1.51 -2.10
C PRO A 672 -25.00 0.51 -1.98
N HIS A 673 -25.92 0.78 -1.04
CA HIS A 673 -27.13 0.00 -0.79
C HIS A 673 -28.40 0.77 -1.16
#